data_AF-A0A928CT97-F1
#
_entry.id   AF-A0A928CT97-F1
#
_cell.length_a   1.000
_cell.length_b   1.000
_cell.length_c   1.000
_cell.angle_alpha   90.00
_cell.angle_beta   90.00
_cell.angle_gamma   90.00
#
_symmetry.space_group_name_H-M   'P 1'
#
loop_
_entity.id
_entity.type
_entity.pdbx_description
1 polymer ?
#
loop_
_entity_poly.entity_id
_entity_poly.type
_entity_poly.pdbx_seq_one_letter_code
_entity_poly.pdbx_strand_id
1 'polypeptide(L)'
;MKLQAIVFSLAFLIGAVHAEAFRIEGENLIPKGKWQIGQHARQYSNGKMIVGLERKGELSGSCKLAKAGKYQVWVRTMTQGQKWRKGVLSINGTELGIFGDEPFKPGEKSGSWHWIKLKEIELPTGKNEIKITTPMGYVRIDAIILTDDEKYTPPEKPEDIAKVPALPSDDPAAGLEKLPKPTGKGEKILLFHGSRPWVGKGTAAMFAKCGSCVTLLDSTYLDGMGGASIKTFLTDLVEPKAKDGITPAMLRLAEYKLVIITGIPAEMQKKMFTPERIKKLKEYVKNGGTLLVTYCVPSAFGDLLPVQPGKMVKKIAGLTVKKPDSKNFRILPGQWPLFGGFREVKLDPKAEVLLPIIDKDGKNAGILAAVKSYGKGKVLYLNENWDRKAGLRQFMTWAYGKALFAALAAEVSGIPLDPARAIYSTPAPPARKQHGSLAVTLRRPVMEISDLKGKVSVKDNTIRFENGIRMTVNKDGTLNVFWGDASEPYVTELAAPSLVFSGKLADIDASTSELSASRSEGKTVSGEWKLEKIEPSGETVKLIYSTDDGTVLEWEFKAGKLQLEDRTFTAFAERAKIVKSPKMIESLKVTSLLALGKDTANHMVRRMSCYSPPRGYVEFDFSGKQKADTWSWGFFGSGQPFTWVCAPSGVYSEFVEEPVPASPRLVIEAGGKRIQQSMNLRAGYRSAPVQMPYVWHAFSSGAEKDNNEWMAMYQFQRKNLRAKAGLQAIAPVPTATWQNVCSQEQINAAIRTAAKLGFKRMALPLCPSPIEGVDNPRLMARYKMIRENGLIPFPWTAGDYCHGDSEMIFREHKEWFVRNMQGKIHAYANVHPVIDLNNADFRKWYFAKMDNAIKGGVGALYFDMYGTAMGNINYGRRNSLPCLYGGIEIFRHFYAQNVMIGIEGQNPLVIDNWWYRQRVYQPFQGREFSIFLASPSTGTAGDDMALDYFRTSMFGTFTYINVDGYAFGFERTPGELAKVERMAKLNPHINKAQQLVGYPYIRETPFGTSWISEKGGALFFYDSVKELKVDLPKGWRIEGVEGNVLRDVKPDTIVYLLPGK
;
A
#
# COMPACT_ATOMS: atom_id res chain seq x y z
N MET A 1 5.78 17.86 95.32
CA MET A 1 7.05 18.24 94.64
C MET A 1 6.93 17.75 93.20
N LYS A 2 6.85 18.56 92.13
CA LYS A 2 7.37 19.89 91.77
C LYS A 2 6.41 20.39 90.65
N LEU A 3 5.64 21.48 90.82
CA LEU A 3 6.01 22.88 90.54
C LEU A 3 7.30 23.09 89.73
N GLN A 4 7.20 23.85 88.64
CA GLN A 4 8.27 24.34 87.73
C GLN A 4 8.60 23.46 86.51
N ALA A 5 7.78 23.59 85.46
CA ALA A 5 8.28 23.72 84.08
C ALA A 5 7.27 24.43 83.14
N ILE A 6 6.31 25.20 83.68
CA ILE A 6 5.35 26.03 82.94
C ILE A 6 5.98 27.42 82.66
N VAL A 7 7.14 27.51 81.98
CA VAL A 7 7.66 28.83 81.52
C VAL A 7 8.39 28.82 80.16
N PHE A 8 8.87 27.70 79.58
CA PHE A 8 9.81 27.79 78.44
C PHE A 8 9.40 27.17 77.09
N SER A 9 8.12 26.97 76.79
CA SER A 9 7.72 26.49 75.44
C SER A 9 6.49 27.17 74.82
N LEU A 10 5.96 28.22 75.46
CA LEU A 10 4.81 28.98 74.94
C LEU A 10 5.22 30.19 74.05
N ALA A 11 6.45 30.21 73.53
CA ALA A 11 6.98 31.33 72.73
C ALA A 11 7.53 30.94 71.34
N PHE A 12 7.33 29.71 70.85
CA PHE A 12 7.78 29.30 69.50
C PHE A 12 6.75 28.46 68.72
N LEU A 13 5.48 28.85 68.79
CA LEU A 13 4.48 28.51 67.77
C LEU A 13 3.99 29.81 67.11
N ILE A 14 4.94 30.63 66.67
CA ILE A 14 4.73 31.45 65.48
C ILE A 14 4.60 30.42 64.36
N GLY A 15 3.36 30.12 63.95
CA GLY A 15 3.14 29.44 62.69
C GLY A 15 3.87 30.24 61.62
N ALA A 16 4.98 29.70 61.13
CA ALA A 16 5.64 30.27 59.97
C ALA A 16 4.59 30.27 58.87
N VAL A 17 4.05 31.45 58.56
CA VAL A 17 3.26 31.70 57.36
C VAL A 17 4.24 31.42 56.22
N HIS A 18 4.27 30.16 55.76
CA HIS A 18 5.05 29.80 54.60
C HIS A 18 4.37 30.49 53.42
N ALA A 19 5.11 31.35 52.76
CA ALA A 19 4.64 32.00 51.56
C ALA A 19 4.40 30.94 50.46
N GLU A 20 3.33 31.11 49.72
CA GLU A 20 2.84 30.14 48.74
C GLU A 20 3.34 30.51 47.35
N ALA A 21 3.94 29.56 46.63
CA ALA A 21 4.28 29.70 45.23
C ALA A 21 3.48 28.69 44.40
N PHE A 22 2.85 29.18 43.33
CA PHE A 22 2.04 28.38 42.44
C PHE A 22 2.54 28.47 41.00
N ARG A 23 2.42 27.37 40.27
CA ARG A 23 2.87 27.24 38.88
C ARG A 23 1.71 27.01 37.92
N ILE A 24 1.74 27.70 36.78
CA ILE A 24 0.85 27.50 35.64
C ILE A 24 1.71 27.09 34.43
N GLU A 25 1.47 25.89 33.89
CA GLU A 25 2.19 25.40 32.70
C GLU A 25 1.67 26.09 31.44
N GLY A 26 2.59 26.48 30.55
CA GLY A 26 2.25 27.17 29.30
C GLY A 26 1.33 26.35 28.39
N GLU A 27 1.50 25.02 28.35
CA GLU A 27 0.64 24.11 27.57
C GLU A 27 -0.78 23.94 28.12
N ASN A 28 -1.04 24.40 29.36
CA ASN A 28 -2.38 24.36 29.96
C ASN A 28 -3.23 25.58 29.58
N LEU A 29 -2.63 26.59 28.93
CA LEU A 29 -3.36 27.73 28.41
C LEU A 29 -3.94 27.42 27.02
N ILE A 30 -5.11 28.02 26.73
CA ILE A 30 -5.89 27.79 25.52
C ILE A 30 -5.40 28.72 24.41
N PRO A 31 -4.91 28.17 23.28
CA PRO A 31 -4.41 28.98 22.18
C PRO A 31 -5.52 29.53 21.28
N LYS A 32 -5.40 30.80 20.87
CA LYS A 32 -6.10 31.40 19.73
C LYS A 32 -5.08 31.93 18.72
N GLY A 33 -5.16 31.45 17.47
CA GLY A 33 -4.13 31.67 16.45
C GLY A 33 -3.07 30.56 16.41
N LYS A 34 -1.97 30.74 15.67
CA LYS A 34 -0.93 29.70 15.51
C LYS A 34 0.02 29.61 16.71
N TRP A 35 -0.49 29.07 17.81
CA TRP A 35 0.33 28.51 18.89
C TRP A 35 0.43 27.00 18.75
N GLN A 36 1.61 26.44 19.04
CA GLN A 36 1.87 25.01 18.92
C GLN A 36 2.69 24.50 20.10
N ILE A 37 2.44 23.26 20.50
CA ILE A 37 3.33 22.56 21.43
C ILE A 37 4.66 22.30 20.71
N GLY A 38 5.78 22.71 21.30
CA GLY A 38 7.08 22.71 20.64
C GLY A 38 7.56 21.30 20.27
N GLN A 39 7.56 20.94 18.98
CA GLN A 39 8.16 19.69 18.48
C GLN A 39 9.66 19.81 18.15
N HIS A 40 10.13 21.02 17.82
CA HIS A 40 11.49 21.28 17.32
C HIS A 40 12.58 21.46 18.41
N ALA A 41 12.23 21.33 19.69
CA ALA A 41 13.15 21.53 20.82
C ALA A 41 13.09 20.38 21.85
N ARG A 42 12.72 19.15 21.43
CA ARG A 42 12.59 17.97 22.31
C ARG A 42 13.81 17.75 23.23
N GLN A 43 15.00 18.08 22.73
CA GLN A 43 16.28 18.01 23.45
C GLN A 43 16.39 18.94 24.68
N TYR A 44 15.53 19.96 24.82
CA TYR A 44 15.66 20.97 25.88
C TYR A 44 14.49 21.01 26.89
N SER A 45 13.35 20.38 26.60
CA SER A 45 12.15 20.48 27.46
C SER A 45 11.24 19.24 27.46
N ASN A 46 11.65 18.13 26.84
CA ASN A 46 10.83 16.91 26.71
C ASN A 46 9.40 17.14 26.15
N GLY A 47 9.15 18.25 25.44
CA GLY A 47 7.86 18.56 24.80
C GLY A 47 6.83 19.27 25.68
N LYS A 48 7.21 19.81 26.85
CA LYS A 48 6.33 20.53 27.79
C LYS A 48 6.42 22.05 27.65
N MET A 49 6.29 22.57 26.43
CA MET A 49 6.35 24.02 26.19
C MET A 49 5.45 24.42 25.03
N ILE A 50 4.99 25.67 25.05
CA ILE A 50 4.17 26.23 23.98
C ILE A 50 4.91 27.36 23.24
N VAL A 51 4.71 27.43 21.92
CA VAL A 51 5.37 28.37 21.01
C VAL A 51 4.33 29.15 20.22
N GLY A 52 4.35 30.48 20.32
CA GLY A 52 3.54 31.34 19.45
C GLY A 52 4.29 31.62 18.16
N LEU A 53 3.78 31.22 17.00
CA LEU A 53 4.50 31.30 15.72
C LEU A 53 4.18 32.54 14.89
N GLU A 54 3.10 33.25 15.22
CA GLU A 54 2.60 34.37 14.43
C GLU A 54 2.44 35.64 15.26
N ARG A 55 2.41 36.78 14.57
CA ARG A 55 2.09 38.08 15.14
C ARG A 55 0.62 38.10 15.60
N LYS A 56 0.34 38.79 16.72
CA LYS A 56 -1.00 38.94 17.33
C LYS A 56 -1.64 37.62 17.77
N GLY A 57 -0.87 36.55 17.96
CA GLY A 57 -1.36 35.32 18.58
C GLY A 57 -1.71 35.54 20.05
N GLU A 58 -2.77 34.89 20.52
CA GLU A 58 -3.28 34.99 21.89
C GLU A 58 -3.25 33.61 22.57
N LEU A 59 -2.84 33.59 23.84
CA LEU A 59 -2.87 32.41 24.68
C LEU A 59 -3.57 32.79 25.98
N SER A 60 -4.67 32.13 26.31
CA SER A 60 -5.54 32.55 27.42
C SER A 60 -5.92 31.38 28.32
N GLY A 61 -6.08 31.62 29.61
CA GLY A 61 -6.58 30.64 30.56
C GLY A 61 -7.13 31.30 31.81
N SER A 62 -7.53 30.51 32.78
CA SER A 62 -7.87 30.99 34.11
C SER A 62 -7.25 30.10 35.18
N CYS A 63 -6.99 30.68 36.33
CA CYS A 63 -6.53 29.98 37.52
C CYS A 63 -7.34 30.41 38.74
N LYS A 64 -7.43 29.57 39.77
CA LYS A 64 -8.17 29.88 40.99
C LYS A 64 -7.22 30.01 42.19
N LEU A 65 -7.17 31.20 42.79
CA LEU A 65 -6.38 31.45 43.99
C LEU A 65 -7.24 31.25 45.25
N ALA A 66 -6.67 30.60 46.26
CA ALA A 66 -7.35 30.35 47.53
C ALA A 66 -7.35 31.57 48.47
N LYS A 67 -6.40 32.49 48.27
CA LYS A 67 -6.17 33.66 49.10
C LYS A 67 -5.94 34.89 48.24
N ALA A 68 -6.63 35.98 48.55
CA ALA A 68 -6.38 37.29 47.97
C ALA A 68 -5.07 37.86 48.51
N GLY A 69 -4.35 38.61 47.69
CA GLY A 69 -3.12 39.25 48.14
C GLY A 69 -2.26 39.79 47.01
N LYS A 70 -1.10 40.28 47.39
CA LYS A 70 -0.09 40.83 46.48
C LYS A 70 0.84 39.71 46.02
N TYR A 71 0.87 39.43 44.72
CA TYR A 71 1.66 38.36 44.13
C TYR A 71 2.76 38.90 43.21
N GLN A 72 3.96 38.35 43.37
CA GLN A 72 5.06 38.44 42.42
C GLN A 72 4.81 37.49 41.26
N VAL A 73 5.07 37.96 40.03
CA VAL A 73 4.80 37.19 38.81
C VAL A 73 6.09 36.93 38.05
N TRP A 74 6.36 35.66 37.78
CA TRP A 74 7.53 35.21 37.03
C TRP A 74 7.12 34.44 35.79
N VAL A 75 7.76 34.70 34.66
CA VAL A 75 7.52 33.96 33.42
C VAL A 75 8.79 33.29 32.94
N ARG A 76 8.72 31.99 32.67
CA ARG A 76 9.84 31.24 32.10
C ARG A 76 9.76 31.20 30.59
N THR A 77 10.78 31.76 29.96
CA THR A 77 10.88 31.89 28.50
C THR A 77 12.28 31.48 28.03
N MET A 78 12.40 31.11 26.76
CA MET A 78 13.68 30.79 26.15
C MET A 78 14.20 31.98 25.35
N THR A 79 15.48 32.33 25.54
CA THR A 79 16.16 33.38 24.75
C THR A 79 16.99 32.81 23.60
N GLN A 80 17.05 33.54 22.50
CA GLN A 80 18.01 33.35 21.42
C GLN A 80 18.88 34.60 21.18
N GLY A 81 18.79 35.61 22.05
CA GLY A 81 19.59 36.84 22.00
C GLY A 81 19.25 37.78 20.85
N GLN A 82 18.09 37.62 20.21
CA GLN A 82 17.72 38.40 19.01
C GLN A 82 16.84 39.63 19.34
N LYS A 83 16.42 39.80 20.60
CA LYS A 83 15.68 40.95 21.17
C LYS A 83 14.28 41.23 20.59
N TRP A 84 13.79 40.46 19.61
CA TRP A 84 12.50 40.75 18.95
C TRP A 84 11.37 39.77 19.31
N ARG A 85 11.68 38.61 19.89
CA ARG A 85 10.70 37.53 20.15
C ARG A 85 10.02 37.69 21.51
N LYS A 86 9.18 38.72 21.59
CA LYS A 86 8.54 39.18 22.83
C LYS A 86 7.08 38.75 22.94
N GLY A 87 6.66 38.43 24.15
CA GLY A 87 5.28 38.22 24.58
C GLY A 87 4.89 39.22 25.68
N VAL A 88 3.60 39.48 25.81
CA VAL A 88 3.05 40.38 26.83
C VAL A 88 2.10 39.58 27.71
N LEU A 89 2.34 39.58 29.03
CA LEU A 89 1.46 38.92 30.00
C LEU A 89 0.51 39.94 30.63
N SER A 90 -0.76 39.55 30.73
CA SER A 90 -1.80 40.29 31.45
C SER A 90 -2.60 39.34 32.35
N ILE A 91 -2.98 39.82 33.54
CA ILE A 91 -3.85 39.09 34.46
C ILE A 91 -5.03 40.00 34.85
N ASN A 92 -6.26 39.49 34.75
CA ASN A 92 -7.51 40.24 34.94
C ASN A 92 -7.57 41.55 34.14
N GLY A 93 -7.04 41.55 32.91
CA GLY A 93 -6.96 42.73 32.05
C GLY A 93 -5.83 43.71 32.39
N THR A 94 -5.13 43.53 33.52
CA THR A 94 -3.96 44.36 33.87
C THR A 94 -2.72 43.81 33.19
N GLU A 95 -2.07 44.63 32.35
CA GLU A 95 -0.78 44.27 31.74
C GLU A 95 0.34 44.30 32.78
N LEU A 96 1.06 43.18 32.91
CA LEU A 96 2.13 42.99 33.89
C LEU A 96 3.52 43.25 33.31
N GLY A 97 3.65 43.17 31.98
CA GLY A 97 4.87 43.51 31.27
C GLY A 97 5.20 42.56 30.13
N ILE A 98 6.37 42.82 29.55
CA ILE A 98 6.88 42.14 28.37
C ILE A 98 7.95 41.13 28.81
N PHE A 99 7.94 39.95 28.20
CA PHE A 99 8.96 38.91 28.40
C PHE A 99 9.40 38.32 27.06
N GLY A 100 10.62 37.77 27.01
CA GLY A 100 11.11 37.00 25.87
C GLY A 100 12.32 37.62 25.17
N ASP A 101 13.29 36.76 24.85
CA ASP A 101 14.48 37.05 24.03
C ASP A 101 15.44 38.11 24.59
N GLU A 102 15.66 38.05 25.91
CA GLU A 102 16.63 38.88 26.63
C GLU A 102 18.08 38.68 26.13
N PRO A 103 18.99 39.65 26.30
CA PRO A 103 20.40 39.46 26.01
C PRO A 103 20.99 38.27 26.78
N PHE A 104 21.89 37.52 26.14
CA PHE A 104 22.63 36.44 26.82
C PHE A 104 23.48 37.00 27.97
N LYS A 105 23.51 36.29 29.09
CA LYS A 105 24.52 36.51 30.13
C LYS A 105 25.88 35.97 29.64
N PRO A 106 27.02 36.47 30.16
CA PRO A 106 28.34 35.98 29.78
C PRO A 106 28.44 34.45 29.92
N GLY A 107 28.77 33.76 28.82
CA GLY A 107 28.92 32.29 28.76
C GLY A 107 27.68 31.50 28.31
N GLU A 108 26.52 32.14 28.09
CA GLU A 108 25.31 31.45 27.62
C GLU A 108 25.31 31.20 26.10
N LYS A 109 24.66 30.09 25.68
CA LYS A 109 24.48 29.71 24.27
C LYS A 109 23.04 29.94 23.82
N SER A 110 22.82 29.99 22.50
CA SER A 110 21.48 30.11 21.94
C SER A 110 20.55 28.99 22.42
N GLY A 111 19.36 29.35 22.90
CA GLY A 111 18.38 28.40 23.44
C GLY A 111 18.36 28.25 24.98
N SER A 112 18.98 29.17 25.73
CA SER A 112 18.91 29.19 27.20
C SER A 112 17.53 29.58 27.74
N TRP A 113 17.13 29.02 28.88
CA TRP A 113 15.88 29.34 29.60
C TRP A 113 16.13 30.38 30.69
N HIS A 114 15.23 31.35 30.79
CA HIS A 114 15.32 32.48 31.72
C HIS A 114 13.98 32.66 32.45
N TRP A 115 14.07 33.02 33.72
CA TRP A 115 12.96 33.57 34.48
C TRP A 115 12.94 35.10 34.38
N ILE A 116 11.82 35.66 33.95
CA ILE A 116 11.59 37.09 33.86
C ILE A 116 10.61 37.49 34.95
N LYS A 117 11.06 38.36 35.87
CA LYS A 117 10.19 38.96 36.87
C LYS A 117 9.38 40.08 36.21
N LEU A 118 8.07 39.99 36.29
CA LEU A 118 7.14 41.00 35.79
C LEU A 118 6.59 41.85 36.94
N LYS A 119 5.76 42.85 36.60
CA LYS A 119 5.11 43.71 37.59
C LYS A 119 4.29 42.86 38.56
N GLU A 120 4.45 43.16 39.84
CA GLU A 120 3.60 42.61 40.90
C GLU A 120 2.13 43.03 40.73
N ILE A 121 1.22 42.20 41.21
CA ILE A 121 -0.22 42.44 41.07
C ILE A 121 -0.97 42.00 42.31
N GLU A 122 -1.97 42.78 42.70
CA GLU A 122 -2.95 42.40 43.72
C GLU A 122 -4.06 41.58 43.07
N LEU A 123 -4.25 40.35 43.55
CA LEU A 123 -5.20 39.39 42.98
C LEU A 123 -6.28 39.03 44.01
N PRO A 124 -7.57 39.01 43.62
CA PRO A 124 -8.64 38.54 44.48
C PRO A 124 -8.61 37.02 44.67
N THR A 125 -9.22 36.56 45.76
CA THR A 125 -9.59 35.15 45.94
C THR A 125 -10.53 34.72 44.82
N GLY A 126 -10.38 33.49 44.32
CA GLY A 126 -11.23 32.94 43.28
C GLY A 126 -10.59 33.00 41.90
N LYS A 127 -11.42 33.09 40.85
CA LYS A 127 -11.01 32.96 39.46
C LYS A 127 -10.27 34.21 38.99
N ASN A 128 -9.09 34.01 38.41
CA ASN A 128 -8.25 35.04 37.81
C ASN A 128 -7.96 34.67 36.36
N GLU A 129 -8.16 35.61 35.44
CA GLU A 129 -7.96 35.39 34.01
C GLU A 129 -6.53 35.73 33.61
N ILE A 130 -5.90 34.82 32.87
CA ILE A 130 -4.53 34.96 32.37
C ILE A 130 -4.60 35.10 30.86
N LYS A 131 -3.91 36.09 30.32
CA LYS A 131 -3.82 36.31 28.88
C LYS A 131 -2.41 36.71 28.48
N ILE A 132 -1.91 36.06 27.44
CA ILE A 132 -0.63 36.35 26.80
C ILE A 132 -0.88 36.71 25.35
N THR A 133 -0.23 37.76 24.87
CA THR A 133 -0.25 38.14 23.45
C THR A 133 1.16 38.15 22.87
N THR A 134 1.27 37.99 21.55
CA THR A 134 2.53 37.97 20.81
C THR A 134 2.63 39.14 19.83
N PRO A 135 3.15 40.30 20.24
CA PRO A 135 3.21 41.49 19.38
C PRO A 135 3.99 41.29 18.07
N MET A 136 4.99 40.40 18.04
CA MET A 136 5.89 40.14 16.92
C MET A 136 6.04 38.65 16.52
N GLY A 137 5.43 37.73 17.28
CA GLY A 137 5.55 36.27 17.07
C GLY A 137 6.84 35.64 17.62
N TYR A 138 6.94 34.31 17.55
CA TYR A 138 8.06 33.46 17.96
C TYR A 138 8.46 33.47 19.45
N VAL A 139 7.51 33.72 20.37
CA VAL A 139 7.73 33.60 21.82
C VAL A 139 7.59 32.15 22.29
N ARG A 140 8.33 31.78 23.34
CA ARG A 140 8.33 30.45 23.96
C ARG A 140 7.99 30.55 25.43
N ILE A 141 7.11 29.70 25.91
CA ILE A 141 6.66 29.71 27.31
C ILE A 141 6.70 28.30 27.84
N ASP A 142 7.36 28.14 28.97
CA ASP A 142 7.37 26.90 29.76
C ASP A 142 6.37 27.03 30.91
N ALA A 143 6.57 27.99 31.82
CA ALA A 143 5.71 28.16 32.98
C ALA A 143 5.56 29.62 33.43
N ILE A 144 4.51 29.91 34.19
CA ILE A 144 4.29 31.15 34.95
C ILE A 144 4.25 30.77 36.44
N ILE A 145 4.95 31.53 37.29
CA ILE A 145 4.87 31.38 38.75
C ILE A 145 4.23 32.62 39.36
N LEU A 146 3.28 32.41 40.26
CA LEU A 146 2.69 33.40 41.14
C LEU A 146 3.11 33.08 42.58
N THR A 147 3.63 34.06 43.32
CA THR A 147 4.07 33.86 44.71
C THR A 147 3.82 35.09 45.56
N ASP A 148 3.38 34.92 46.82
CA ASP A 148 3.24 36.04 47.77
C ASP A 148 4.54 36.34 48.55
N ASP A 149 5.63 35.61 48.26
CA ASP A 149 6.97 35.91 48.77
C ASP A 149 7.74 36.89 47.88
N GLU A 150 7.98 38.10 48.40
CA GLU A 150 8.77 39.13 47.74
C GLU A 150 10.24 38.72 47.47
N LYS A 151 10.79 37.81 48.28
CA LYS A 151 12.17 37.31 48.18
C LYS A 151 12.28 36.02 47.37
N TYR A 152 11.16 35.52 46.81
CA TYR A 152 11.16 34.28 46.06
C TYR A 152 12.05 34.34 44.82
N THR A 153 12.89 33.32 44.67
CA THR A 153 13.67 33.08 43.46
C THR A 153 13.22 31.76 42.84
N PRO A 154 12.67 31.75 41.62
CA PRO A 154 12.25 30.52 40.96
C PRO A 154 13.40 29.52 40.77
N PRO A 155 13.15 28.21 40.93
CA PRO A 155 14.17 27.19 40.65
C PRO A 155 14.49 27.11 39.15
N GLU A 156 15.75 26.79 38.82
CA GLU A 156 16.21 26.69 37.42
C GLU A 156 16.12 25.27 36.85
N LYS A 157 16.20 24.23 37.69
CA LYS A 157 16.16 22.83 37.24
C LYS A 157 14.71 22.40 36.97
N PRO A 158 14.40 21.76 35.82
CA PRO A 158 13.04 21.33 35.49
C PRO A 158 12.37 20.43 36.54
N GLU A 159 13.14 19.56 37.19
CA GLU A 159 12.65 18.67 38.25
C GLU A 159 12.22 19.43 39.52
N ASP A 160 12.89 20.55 39.83
CA ASP A 160 12.58 21.38 40.98
C ASP A 160 11.44 22.36 40.67
N ILE A 161 11.33 22.83 39.43
CA ILE A 161 10.15 23.58 38.95
C ILE A 161 8.89 22.73 39.07
N ALA A 162 8.98 21.43 38.78
CA ALA A 162 7.86 20.51 38.91
C ALA A 162 7.37 20.31 40.36
N LYS A 163 8.21 20.61 41.36
CA LYS A 163 7.85 20.57 42.78
C LYS A 163 7.04 21.79 43.22
N VAL A 164 7.05 22.89 42.45
CA VAL A 164 6.18 24.04 42.70
C VAL A 164 4.73 23.60 42.43
N PRO A 165 3.82 23.71 43.43
CA PRO A 165 2.43 23.30 43.29
C PRO A 165 1.78 23.86 42.03
N ALA A 166 1.21 22.98 41.20
CA ALA A 166 0.46 23.42 40.02
C ALA A 166 -0.87 24.05 40.45
N LEU A 167 -1.20 25.22 39.90
CA LEU A 167 -2.53 25.81 40.07
C LEU A 167 -3.58 24.92 39.39
N PRO A 168 -4.67 24.57 40.08
CA PRO A 168 -5.77 23.83 39.47
C PRO A 168 -6.34 24.59 38.26
N SER A 169 -6.47 23.91 37.13
CA SER A 169 -7.15 24.44 35.94
C SER A 169 -8.67 24.38 36.12
N ASP A 170 -9.40 25.37 35.58
CA ASP A 170 -10.87 25.36 35.54
C ASP A 170 -11.44 24.42 34.46
N ASP A 171 -10.60 23.82 33.60
CA ASP A 171 -11.05 22.81 32.64
C ASP A 171 -11.20 21.45 33.36
N PRO A 172 -12.41 20.89 33.49
CA PRO A 172 -12.61 19.58 34.10
C PRO A 172 -11.92 18.43 33.35
N ALA A 173 -11.40 18.67 32.14
CA ALA A 173 -10.58 17.74 31.39
C ALA A 173 -9.05 18.00 31.51
N ALA A 174 -8.62 19.02 32.26
CA ALA A 174 -7.21 19.29 32.50
C ALA A 174 -6.56 18.13 33.26
N GLY A 175 -5.43 17.65 32.75
CA GLY A 175 -4.74 16.47 33.28
C GLY A 175 -5.29 15.12 32.81
N LEU A 176 -6.40 15.09 32.05
CA LEU A 176 -6.91 13.88 31.41
C LEU A 176 -6.22 13.61 30.06
N GLU A 177 -6.36 12.39 29.54
CA GLU A 177 -5.84 12.01 28.23
C GLU A 177 -6.41 12.91 27.12
N LYS A 178 -5.54 13.35 26.21
CA LYS A 178 -5.96 14.17 25.07
C LYS A 178 -6.73 13.32 24.07
N LEU A 179 -7.92 13.77 23.70
CA LEU A 179 -8.72 13.12 22.66
C LEU A 179 -7.97 13.13 21.30
N PRO A 180 -8.18 12.10 20.47
CA PRO A 180 -7.60 12.03 19.13
C PRO A 180 -7.98 13.25 18.28
N LYS A 181 -7.07 13.67 17.39
CA LYS A 181 -7.35 14.74 16.44
C LYS A 181 -8.53 14.33 15.54
N PRO A 182 -9.57 15.16 15.41
CA PRO A 182 -10.69 14.84 14.54
C PRO A 182 -10.30 14.83 13.06
N THR A 183 -11.03 14.07 12.25
CA THR A 183 -10.85 13.95 10.80
C THR A 183 -12.09 14.49 10.06
N GLY A 184 -11.87 15.27 9.00
CA GLY A 184 -12.97 15.84 8.19
C GLY A 184 -13.33 17.27 8.57
N LYS A 185 -14.47 17.74 8.06
CA LYS A 185 -15.04 19.09 8.25
C LYS A 185 -16.56 18.97 8.37
N GLY A 186 -17.21 19.93 9.02
CA GLY A 186 -18.66 19.95 9.23
C GLY A 186 -19.04 19.63 10.67
N GLU A 187 -20.28 19.19 10.87
CA GLU A 187 -20.82 18.84 12.19
C GLU A 187 -20.01 17.75 12.88
N LYS A 188 -19.87 17.86 14.21
CA LYS A 188 -19.02 17.00 15.02
C LYS A 188 -19.73 15.68 15.36
N ILE A 189 -19.08 14.56 15.05
CA ILE A 189 -19.48 13.19 15.41
C ILE A 189 -18.45 12.61 16.37
N LEU A 190 -18.91 12.05 17.48
CA LEU A 190 -18.10 11.21 18.37
C LEU A 190 -18.36 9.74 18.05
N LEU A 191 -17.31 9.00 17.68
CA LEU A 191 -17.42 7.61 17.27
C LEU A 191 -16.66 6.70 18.25
N PHE A 192 -17.39 5.95 19.06
CA PHE A 192 -16.86 4.84 19.86
C PHE A 192 -16.89 3.56 19.01
N HIS A 193 -15.70 3.04 18.64
CA HIS A 193 -15.59 1.92 17.70
C HIS A 193 -14.69 0.82 18.25
N GLY A 194 -15.29 -0.30 18.67
CA GLY A 194 -14.58 -1.39 19.35
C GLY A 194 -13.80 -2.36 18.45
N SER A 195 -13.85 -2.20 17.12
CA SER A 195 -13.02 -2.99 16.21
C SER A 195 -11.55 -2.58 16.23
N ARG A 196 -10.71 -3.29 15.45
CA ARG A 196 -9.31 -2.91 15.19
C ARG A 196 -9.16 -1.44 14.73
N PRO A 197 -8.05 -0.76 15.04
CA PRO A 197 -7.86 0.67 14.75
C PRO A 197 -8.09 1.08 13.30
N TRP A 198 -7.59 0.30 12.33
CA TRP A 198 -7.75 0.64 10.90
C TRP A 198 -9.20 0.52 10.40
N VAL A 199 -10.00 -0.36 11.00
CA VAL A 199 -11.44 -0.45 10.69
C VAL A 199 -12.15 0.77 11.25
N GLY A 200 -11.87 1.16 12.50
CA GLY A 200 -12.40 2.39 13.09
C GLY A 200 -12.01 3.65 12.31
N LYS A 201 -10.73 3.75 11.90
CA LYS A 201 -10.22 4.81 11.02
C LYS A 201 -10.92 4.82 9.67
N GLY A 202 -11.20 3.65 9.10
CA GLY A 202 -11.98 3.51 7.88
C GLY A 202 -13.41 4.04 8.01
N THR A 203 -14.09 3.73 9.13
CA THR A 203 -15.43 4.25 9.43
C THR A 203 -15.41 5.78 9.64
N ALA A 204 -14.42 6.30 10.37
CA ALA A 204 -14.27 7.74 10.58
C ALA A 204 -13.98 8.49 9.27
N ALA A 205 -13.09 7.94 8.41
CA ALA A 205 -12.81 8.49 7.09
C ALA A 205 -14.03 8.47 6.18
N MET A 206 -14.89 7.45 6.29
CA MET A 206 -16.15 7.37 5.55
C MET A 206 -17.09 8.52 5.93
N PHE A 207 -17.36 8.72 7.22
CA PHE A 207 -18.19 9.83 7.69
C PHE A 207 -17.59 11.20 7.30
N ALA A 208 -16.27 11.35 7.42
CA ALA A 208 -15.56 12.54 6.98
C ALA A 208 -15.76 12.82 5.47
N LYS A 209 -15.66 11.78 4.62
CA LYS A 209 -15.93 11.88 3.18
C LYS A 209 -17.37 12.28 2.88
N CYS A 210 -18.32 11.84 3.72
CA CYS A 210 -19.74 12.17 3.60
C CYS A 210 -20.09 13.58 4.09
N GLY A 211 -19.19 14.30 4.79
CA GLY A 211 -19.38 15.70 5.15
C GLY A 211 -19.38 16.05 6.65
N SER A 212 -18.82 15.19 7.51
CA SER A 212 -18.72 15.48 8.97
C SER A 212 -17.29 15.63 9.50
N CYS A 213 -17.17 16.15 10.71
CA CYS A 213 -15.94 16.17 11.50
C CYS A 213 -16.01 15.06 12.56
N VAL A 214 -15.11 14.06 12.51
CA VAL A 214 -15.22 12.85 13.34
C VAL A 214 -14.08 12.74 14.34
N THR A 215 -14.41 12.66 15.63
CA THR A 215 -13.49 12.23 16.70
C THR A 215 -13.67 10.73 16.92
N LEU A 216 -12.66 9.93 16.56
CA LEU A 216 -12.67 8.48 16.71
C LEU A 216 -12.03 8.06 18.02
N LEU A 217 -12.74 7.27 18.83
CA LEU A 217 -12.17 6.48 19.91
C LEU A 217 -12.14 5.01 19.48
N ASP A 218 -10.97 4.58 18.99
CA ASP A 218 -10.70 3.19 18.63
C ASP A 218 -10.21 2.37 19.83
N SER A 219 -9.88 1.10 19.63
CA SER A 219 -9.40 0.19 20.69
C SER A 219 -8.24 0.74 21.54
N THR A 220 -7.45 1.70 21.03
CA THR A 220 -6.39 2.36 21.79
C THR A 220 -6.97 3.30 22.86
N TYR A 221 -7.99 4.08 22.50
CA TYR A 221 -8.59 5.15 23.32
C TYR A 221 -9.83 4.69 24.10
N LEU A 222 -10.21 3.42 23.96
CA LEU A 222 -11.27 2.78 24.72
C LEU A 222 -10.77 2.17 26.03
N ASP A 223 -9.60 2.57 26.52
CA ASP A 223 -9.03 2.05 27.79
C ASP A 223 -8.95 0.51 27.85
N GLY A 224 -8.56 -0.12 26.73
CA GLY A 224 -8.51 -1.57 26.61
C GLY A 224 -9.88 -2.28 26.52
N MET A 225 -10.99 -1.55 26.55
CA MET A 225 -12.36 -2.09 26.46
C MET A 225 -12.87 -2.25 25.00
N GLY A 226 -11.98 -2.65 24.08
CA GLY A 226 -12.29 -2.91 22.67
C GLY A 226 -12.39 -4.40 22.33
N GLY A 227 -13.11 -4.75 21.27
CA GLY A 227 -13.45 -6.12 20.87
C GLY A 227 -12.40 -6.88 20.04
N ALA A 228 -11.25 -6.28 19.70
CA ALA A 228 -10.21 -6.97 18.92
C ALA A 228 -8.79 -6.55 19.34
N SER A 229 -7.97 -7.52 19.74
CA SER A 229 -6.52 -7.34 19.85
C SER A 229 -5.91 -7.17 18.45
N ILE A 230 -4.83 -6.42 18.37
CA ILE A 230 -4.03 -6.17 17.18
C ILE A 230 -3.05 -7.35 16.96
N LYS A 231 -3.08 -8.50 17.65
CA LYS A 231 -1.99 -9.52 17.54
C LYS A 231 -2.19 -10.68 16.53
N THR A 232 -2.87 -10.53 15.40
CA THR A 232 -3.25 -11.73 14.57
C THR A 232 -2.78 -11.76 13.11
N PHE A 233 -2.19 -10.71 12.55
CA PHE A 233 -1.82 -10.62 11.12
C PHE A 233 -0.38 -10.13 10.88
N LEU A 234 0.14 -10.44 9.68
CA LEU A 234 1.46 -10.07 9.12
C LEU A 234 1.91 -8.62 9.31
N THR A 235 0.96 -7.69 9.37
CA THR A 235 1.16 -6.23 9.39
C THR A 235 0.86 -5.60 10.75
N ASP A 236 0.56 -6.44 11.74
CA ASP A 236 0.05 -5.97 13.01
C ASP A 236 1.16 -5.26 13.81
N LEU A 237 0.92 -3.99 14.10
CA LEU A 237 1.80 -3.16 14.93
C LEU A 237 1.80 -3.68 16.38
N VAL A 238 2.86 -3.37 17.14
CA VAL A 238 2.89 -3.58 18.58
C VAL A 238 1.62 -3.02 19.22
N GLU A 239 0.99 -3.78 20.12
CA GLU A 239 -0.20 -3.33 20.86
C GLU A 239 0.07 -1.96 21.50
N PRO A 240 -0.70 -0.92 21.13
CA PRO A 240 -0.51 0.38 21.73
C PRO A 240 -0.92 0.32 23.19
N LYS A 241 -0.23 1.09 24.04
CA LYS A 241 -0.64 1.26 25.43
C LYS A 241 -2.07 1.81 25.46
N ALA A 242 -2.94 1.14 26.22
CA ALA A 242 -4.32 1.58 26.42
C ALA A 242 -4.35 3.01 27.00
N LYS A 243 -5.31 3.80 26.53
CA LYS A 243 -5.52 5.20 26.89
C LYS A 243 -7.00 5.41 27.22
N ASP A 244 -7.28 6.17 28.28
CA ASP A 244 -8.65 6.55 28.63
C ASP A 244 -9.11 7.78 27.84
N GLY A 245 -9.59 7.56 26.62
CA GLY A 245 -10.30 8.59 25.85
C GLY A 245 -11.79 8.69 26.23
N ILE A 246 -12.32 7.77 27.04
CA ILE A 246 -13.75 7.70 27.34
C ILE A 246 -14.12 8.82 28.32
N THR A 247 -13.38 8.93 29.43
CA THR A 247 -13.64 9.97 30.45
C THR A 247 -13.62 11.39 29.88
N PRO A 248 -12.57 11.84 29.15
CA PRO A 248 -12.55 13.17 28.56
C PRO A 248 -13.64 13.36 27.48
N ALA A 249 -14.03 12.32 26.74
CA ALA A 249 -15.12 12.43 25.75
C ALA A 249 -16.49 12.60 26.41
N MET A 250 -16.73 11.92 27.54
CA MET A 250 -17.99 12.02 28.29
C MET A 250 -18.18 13.39 28.95
N LEU A 251 -17.10 14.11 29.25
CA LEU A 251 -17.16 15.51 29.71
C LEU A 251 -17.49 16.50 28.59
N ARG A 252 -17.25 16.11 27.33
CA ARG A 252 -17.34 16.98 26.15
C ARG A 252 -18.49 16.62 25.21
N LEU A 253 -19.47 15.83 25.68
CA LEU A 253 -20.60 15.36 24.86
C LEU A 253 -21.35 16.51 24.17
N ALA A 254 -21.49 17.66 24.83
CA ALA A 254 -22.18 18.84 24.29
C ALA A 254 -21.54 19.39 23.00
N GLU A 255 -20.28 19.05 22.70
CA GLU A 255 -19.63 19.46 21.45
C GLU A 255 -20.09 18.66 20.23
N TYR A 256 -20.74 17.52 20.43
CA TYR A 256 -21.03 16.57 19.36
C TYR A 256 -22.52 16.56 19.03
N LYS A 257 -22.86 16.67 17.74
CA LYS A 257 -24.26 16.56 17.29
C LYS A 257 -24.75 15.11 17.32
N LEU A 258 -23.83 14.16 17.12
CA LEU A 258 -24.11 12.73 17.09
C LEU A 258 -23.02 11.95 17.83
N VAL A 259 -23.44 11.01 18.67
CA VAL A 259 -22.61 9.99 19.32
C VAL A 259 -22.99 8.61 18.78
N ILE A 260 -22.00 7.86 18.30
CA ILE A 260 -22.17 6.52 17.73
C ILE A 260 -21.40 5.52 18.59
N ILE A 261 -22.07 4.44 19.01
CA ILE A 261 -21.48 3.33 19.77
C ILE A 261 -21.65 2.03 18.98
N THR A 262 -20.55 1.48 18.47
CA THR A 262 -20.59 0.29 17.60
C THR A 262 -19.35 -0.60 17.75
N GLY A 263 -19.52 -1.89 17.46
CA GLY A 263 -18.42 -2.88 17.45
C GLY A 263 -17.80 -3.16 18.82
N ILE A 264 -18.48 -2.83 19.91
CA ILE A 264 -18.06 -3.09 21.29
C ILE A 264 -18.94 -4.21 21.86
N PRO A 265 -18.36 -5.35 22.31
CA PRO A 265 -19.11 -6.44 22.92
C PRO A 265 -19.91 -5.99 24.16
N ALA A 266 -21.06 -6.61 24.40
CA ALA A 266 -21.94 -6.24 25.51
C ALA A 266 -21.24 -6.23 26.88
N GLU A 267 -20.37 -7.21 27.16
CA GLU A 267 -19.62 -7.27 28.43
C GLU A 267 -18.64 -6.09 28.62
N MET A 268 -18.07 -5.58 27.53
CA MET A 268 -17.21 -4.39 27.56
C MET A 268 -18.05 -3.11 27.67
N GLN A 269 -19.19 -3.04 26.99
CA GLN A 269 -20.13 -1.91 27.14
C GLN A 269 -20.64 -1.76 28.57
N LYS A 270 -20.89 -2.88 29.29
CA LYS A 270 -21.27 -2.85 30.72
C LYS A 270 -20.21 -2.17 31.60
N LYS A 271 -18.92 -2.38 31.31
CA LYS A 271 -17.81 -1.75 32.04
C LYS A 271 -17.64 -0.29 31.62
N MET A 272 -17.83 -0.01 30.34
CA MET A 272 -17.66 1.31 29.75
C MET A 272 -18.76 2.29 30.19
N PHE A 273 -20.02 1.86 30.22
CA PHE A 273 -21.18 2.71 30.52
C PHE A 273 -21.69 2.48 31.93
N THR A 274 -20.97 3.02 32.91
CA THR A 274 -21.40 3.08 34.31
C THR A 274 -22.71 3.88 34.47
N PRO A 275 -23.44 3.74 35.60
CA PRO A 275 -24.65 4.52 35.85
C PRO A 275 -24.46 6.04 35.66
N GLU A 276 -23.32 6.59 36.08
CA GLU A 276 -22.99 8.01 35.94
C GLU A 276 -22.82 8.41 34.47
N ARG A 277 -22.16 7.56 33.69
CA ARG A 277 -21.93 7.75 32.26
C ARG A 277 -23.24 7.61 31.47
N ILE A 278 -24.12 6.69 31.84
CA ILE A 278 -25.46 6.57 31.25
C ILE A 278 -26.30 7.81 31.57
N LYS A 279 -26.25 8.32 32.82
CA LYS A 279 -26.93 9.55 33.20
C LYS A 279 -26.49 10.73 32.32
N LYS A 280 -25.18 10.89 32.09
CA LYS A 280 -24.63 11.91 31.18
C LYS A 280 -25.13 11.76 29.74
N LEU A 281 -25.22 10.53 29.23
CA LEU A 281 -25.80 10.28 27.90
C LEU A 281 -27.29 10.63 27.84
N LYS A 282 -28.07 10.31 28.88
CA LYS A 282 -29.48 10.71 28.97
C LYS A 282 -29.64 12.23 28.95
N GLU A 283 -28.82 12.94 29.72
CA GLU A 283 -28.79 14.41 29.74
C GLU A 283 -28.40 14.99 28.38
N TYR A 284 -27.36 14.44 27.75
CA TYR A 284 -26.92 14.81 26.40
C TYR A 284 -28.05 14.69 25.37
N VAL A 285 -28.75 13.56 25.33
CA VAL A 285 -29.86 13.36 24.39
C VAL A 285 -31.03 14.27 24.75
N LYS A 286 -31.39 14.39 26.04
CA LYS A 286 -32.46 15.30 26.50
C LYS A 286 -32.24 16.73 26.02
N ASN A 287 -30.98 17.17 25.94
CA ASN A 287 -30.57 18.50 25.53
C ASN A 287 -30.40 18.70 24.01
N GLY A 288 -30.77 17.73 23.17
CA GLY A 288 -30.74 17.85 21.70
C GLY A 288 -29.62 17.10 21.01
N GLY A 289 -28.81 16.36 21.78
CA GLY A 289 -27.84 15.40 21.26
C GLY A 289 -28.51 14.19 20.60
N THR A 290 -27.80 13.53 19.70
CA THR A 290 -28.29 12.32 19.03
C THR A 290 -27.43 11.12 19.38
N LEU A 291 -28.05 9.99 19.68
CA LEU A 291 -27.36 8.77 20.07
C LEU A 291 -27.71 7.61 19.13
N LEU A 292 -26.69 6.95 18.58
CA LEU A 292 -26.83 5.72 17.79
C LEU A 292 -26.17 4.56 18.54
N VAL A 293 -26.96 3.55 18.87
CA VAL A 293 -26.51 2.32 19.54
C VAL A 293 -26.89 1.07 18.76
N THR A 294 -26.14 -0.01 18.97
CA THR A 294 -26.34 -1.31 18.34
C THR A 294 -26.95 -2.33 19.32
N TYR A 295 -27.25 -3.52 18.82
CA TYR A 295 -27.91 -4.60 19.57
C TYR A 295 -27.19 -5.10 20.85
N CYS A 296 -25.92 -4.70 21.03
CA CYS A 296 -25.05 -5.01 22.18
C CYS A 296 -25.25 -4.10 23.40
N VAL A 297 -26.20 -3.18 23.34
CA VAL A 297 -26.44 -2.22 24.42
C VAL A 297 -26.86 -2.90 25.73
N PRO A 298 -26.29 -2.50 26.90
CA PRO A 298 -26.71 -3.02 28.20
C PRO A 298 -28.17 -2.68 28.54
N SER A 299 -28.83 -3.55 29.31
CA SER A 299 -30.19 -3.30 29.82
C SER A 299 -30.30 -2.02 30.65
N ALA A 300 -29.19 -1.57 31.26
CA ALA A 300 -29.10 -0.35 32.04
C ALA A 300 -29.41 0.94 31.25
N PHE A 301 -29.39 0.92 29.91
CA PHE A 301 -29.86 2.05 29.11
C PHE A 301 -31.37 2.28 29.27
N GLY A 302 -32.13 1.22 29.56
CA GLY A 302 -33.54 1.29 29.97
C GLY A 302 -34.41 2.10 29.01
N ASP A 303 -35.13 3.07 29.57
CA ASP A 303 -36.08 3.97 28.90
C ASP A 303 -35.47 4.88 27.82
N LEU A 304 -34.13 5.00 27.77
CA LEU A 304 -33.43 5.72 26.72
C LEU A 304 -33.58 5.03 25.36
N LEU A 305 -33.77 3.71 25.33
CA LEU A 305 -33.87 2.94 24.09
C LEU A 305 -35.26 3.06 23.46
N PRO A 306 -35.36 3.01 22.11
CA PRO A 306 -36.64 2.95 21.39
C PRO A 306 -37.31 1.57 21.48
N VAL A 307 -36.63 0.56 22.04
CA VAL A 307 -37.10 -0.82 22.12
C VAL A 307 -36.66 -1.48 23.43
N GLN A 308 -37.37 -2.53 23.81
CA GLN A 308 -36.94 -3.50 24.81
C GLN A 308 -36.38 -4.76 24.11
N PRO A 309 -35.05 -4.99 24.12
CA PRO A 309 -34.45 -6.15 23.45
C PRO A 309 -34.74 -7.47 24.19
N GLY A 310 -35.12 -8.49 23.43
CA GLY A 310 -35.43 -9.84 23.87
C GLY A 310 -34.42 -10.88 23.37
N LYS A 311 -34.91 -12.11 23.10
CA LYS A 311 -34.09 -13.25 22.69
C LYS A 311 -33.51 -13.09 21.28
N MET A 312 -32.39 -13.76 21.02
CA MET A 312 -31.74 -13.75 19.70
C MET A 312 -32.46 -14.67 18.70
N VAL A 313 -32.78 -14.13 17.53
CA VAL A 313 -33.24 -14.86 16.34
C VAL A 313 -32.04 -15.15 15.45
N LYS A 314 -31.72 -16.43 15.24
CA LYS A 314 -30.55 -16.85 14.43
C LYS A 314 -30.89 -17.32 13.02
N LYS A 315 -32.15 -17.72 12.79
CA LYS A 315 -32.62 -18.18 11.48
C LYS A 315 -33.13 -16.98 10.69
N ILE A 316 -32.32 -16.51 9.75
CA ILE A 316 -32.59 -15.28 8.98
C ILE A 316 -32.85 -15.54 7.49
N ALA A 317 -32.78 -16.80 7.04
CA ALA A 317 -33.03 -17.16 5.65
C ALA A 317 -34.44 -16.76 5.22
N GLY A 318 -34.56 -16.09 4.06
CA GLY A 318 -35.83 -15.61 3.52
C GLY A 318 -36.37 -14.33 4.16
N LEU A 319 -35.60 -13.69 5.07
CA LEU A 319 -35.93 -12.39 5.64
C LEU A 319 -35.15 -11.27 4.94
N THR A 320 -35.84 -10.17 4.65
CA THR A 320 -35.24 -8.97 4.06
C THR A 320 -35.60 -7.73 4.87
N VAL A 321 -34.86 -6.66 4.65
CA VAL A 321 -35.08 -5.35 5.24
C VAL A 321 -35.67 -4.46 4.15
N LYS A 322 -36.77 -3.77 4.45
CA LYS A 322 -37.40 -2.85 3.51
C LYS A 322 -36.82 -1.45 3.66
N LYS A 323 -36.43 -0.83 2.54
CA LYS A 323 -35.94 0.55 2.49
C LYS A 323 -37.05 1.53 2.92
N PRO A 324 -36.72 2.58 3.70
CA PRO A 324 -37.69 3.60 4.05
C PRO A 324 -37.89 4.59 2.90
N ASP A 325 -38.98 5.34 2.95
CA ASP A 325 -39.26 6.42 2.02
C ASP A 325 -38.65 7.73 2.50
N SER A 326 -37.32 7.83 2.39
CA SER A 326 -36.56 9.05 2.70
C SER A 326 -35.46 9.27 1.68
N LYS A 327 -35.22 10.54 1.35
CA LYS A 327 -34.15 10.96 0.43
C LYS A 327 -32.75 10.52 0.87
N ASN A 328 -32.53 10.35 2.17
CA ASN A 328 -31.25 9.91 2.73
C ASN A 328 -30.92 8.47 2.34
N PHE A 329 -31.93 7.65 2.06
CA PHE A 329 -31.77 6.23 1.72
C PHE A 329 -31.82 5.98 0.20
N ARG A 330 -31.95 7.02 -0.64
CA ARG A 330 -32.17 6.90 -2.09
C ARG A 330 -31.17 6.02 -2.85
N ILE A 331 -29.94 5.92 -2.33
CA ILE A 331 -28.84 5.19 -2.97
C ILE A 331 -28.83 3.69 -2.59
N LEU A 332 -29.63 3.28 -1.61
CA LEU A 332 -29.75 1.89 -1.18
C LEU A 332 -30.76 1.14 -2.06
N PRO A 333 -30.63 -0.19 -2.20
CA PRO A 333 -31.64 -1.00 -2.88
C PRO A 333 -32.98 -0.97 -2.12
N GLY A 334 -34.08 -1.21 -2.84
CA GLY A 334 -35.43 -1.17 -2.26
C GLY A 334 -35.64 -2.18 -1.12
N GLN A 335 -34.96 -3.31 -1.18
CA GLN A 335 -34.88 -4.31 -0.11
C GLN A 335 -33.49 -4.97 -0.10
N TRP A 336 -33.06 -5.52 1.03
CA TRP A 336 -31.79 -6.27 1.13
C TRP A 336 -31.86 -7.39 2.19
N PRO A 337 -31.05 -8.46 2.08
CA PRO A 337 -31.05 -9.53 3.08
C PRO A 337 -30.45 -9.09 4.42
N LEU A 338 -30.77 -9.81 5.48
CA LEU A 338 -30.03 -9.73 6.75
C LEU A 338 -28.67 -10.43 6.64
N PHE A 339 -27.67 -9.86 7.30
CA PHE A 339 -26.28 -10.36 7.36
C PHE A 339 -25.96 -11.01 8.71
N GLY A 340 -26.80 -10.83 9.71
CA GLY A 340 -26.66 -11.38 11.05
C GLY A 340 -28.00 -11.69 11.71
N GLY A 341 -27.98 -12.53 12.73
CA GLY A 341 -29.15 -12.72 13.59
C GLY A 341 -29.53 -11.42 14.30
N PHE A 342 -30.79 -11.21 14.65
CA PHE A 342 -31.27 -10.00 15.33
C PHE A 342 -31.94 -10.36 16.66
N ARG A 343 -32.32 -9.37 17.48
CA ARG A 343 -33.12 -9.63 18.69
C ARG A 343 -34.60 -9.46 18.38
N GLU A 344 -35.43 -10.32 18.96
CA GLU A 344 -36.83 -9.94 19.16
C GLU A 344 -36.87 -8.64 19.96
N VAL A 345 -37.72 -7.71 19.57
CA VAL A 345 -37.81 -6.41 20.22
C VAL A 345 -39.27 -6.04 20.43
N LYS A 346 -39.58 -5.53 21.63
CA LYS A 346 -40.84 -4.85 21.89
C LYS A 346 -40.63 -3.36 21.66
N LEU A 347 -41.35 -2.77 20.71
CA LEU A 347 -41.26 -1.34 20.39
C LEU A 347 -41.80 -0.50 21.56
N ASP A 348 -41.10 0.56 21.92
CA ASP A 348 -41.61 1.55 22.86
C ASP A 348 -42.79 2.31 22.21
N PRO A 349 -43.89 2.60 22.92
CA PRO A 349 -45.05 3.28 22.34
C PRO A 349 -44.74 4.65 21.71
N LYS A 350 -43.64 5.30 22.12
CA LYS A 350 -43.19 6.60 21.58
C LYS A 350 -42.09 6.46 20.52
N ALA A 351 -41.80 5.23 20.08
CA ALA A 351 -40.79 4.94 19.07
C ALA A 351 -41.43 4.64 17.72
N GLU A 352 -40.68 4.91 16.67
CA GLU A 352 -41.05 4.67 15.28
C GLU A 352 -40.11 3.61 14.68
N VAL A 353 -40.66 2.75 13.83
CA VAL A 353 -39.88 1.78 13.07
C VAL A 353 -39.32 2.47 11.83
N LEU A 354 -38.00 2.53 11.72
CA LEU A 354 -37.33 3.12 10.56
C LEU A 354 -37.03 2.07 9.48
N LEU A 355 -36.61 0.87 9.89
CA LEU A 355 -36.26 -0.23 8.99
C LEU A 355 -36.97 -1.51 9.46
N PRO A 356 -38.12 -1.88 8.87
CA PRO A 356 -38.78 -3.13 9.19
C PRO A 356 -38.09 -4.32 8.51
N ILE A 357 -38.09 -5.46 9.20
CA ILE A 357 -37.71 -6.77 8.65
C ILE A 357 -38.99 -7.43 8.16
N ILE A 358 -38.99 -7.92 6.92
CA ILE A 358 -40.12 -8.58 6.29
C ILE A 358 -39.73 -9.99 5.85
N ASP A 359 -40.71 -10.88 5.76
CA ASP A 359 -40.56 -12.20 5.13
C ASP A 359 -40.76 -12.12 3.61
N LYS A 360 -40.64 -13.28 2.95
CA LYS A 360 -40.86 -13.46 1.50
C LYS A 360 -42.25 -13.01 1.01
N ASP A 361 -43.25 -12.99 1.89
CA ASP A 361 -44.63 -12.61 1.58
C ASP A 361 -44.88 -11.12 1.92
N GLY A 362 -43.83 -10.39 2.34
CA GLY A 362 -43.88 -8.98 2.70
C GLY A 362 -44.44 -8.70 4.10
N LYS A 363 -44.68 -9.73 4.92
CA LYS A 363 -45.21 -9.58 6.28
C LYS A 363 -44.11 -9.18 7.24
N ASN A 364 -44.46 -8.36 8.24
CA ASN A 364 -43.52 -7.92 9.27
C ASN A 364 -43.03 -9.12 10.11
N ALA A 365 -41.72 -9.35 10.09
CA ALA A 365 -41.04 -10.41 10.82
C ALA A 365 -40.10 -9.87 11.92
N GLY A 366 -39.95 -8.54 12.03
CA GLY A 366 -39.09 -7.91 13.03
C GLY A 366 -38.73 -6.46 12.71
N ILE A 367 -37.83 -5.89 13.51
CA ILE A 367 -37.37 -4.51 13.36
C ILE A 367 -35.85 -4.50 13.30
N LEU A 368 -35.28 -3.98 12.20
CA LEU A 368 -33.85 -3.76 12.08
C LEU A 368 -33.45 -2.44 12.74
N ALA A 369 -34.21 -1.36 12.54
CA ALA A 369 -33.91 -0.07 13.16
C ALA A 369 -35.17 0.61 13.68
N ALA A 370 -35.07 1.18 14.87
CA ALA A 370 -36.11 2.00 15.49
C ALA A 370 -35.51 3.30 16.02
N VAL A 371 -36.32 4.35 16.05
CA VAL A 371 -35.96 5.68 16.55
C VAL A 371 -36.96 6.16 17.58
N LYS A 372 -36.48 6.83 18.63
CA LYS A 372 -37.31 7.46 19.65
C LYS A 372 -36.79 8.85 19.98
N SER A 373 -37.70 9.81 20.09
CA SER A 373 -37.37 11.12 20.65
C SER A 373 -37.25 11.03 22.16
N TYR A 374 -36.17 11.59 22.72
CA TYR A 374 -35.94 11.63 24.16
C TYR A 374 -35.52 13.05 24.55
N GLY A 375 -36.47 13.81 25.11
CA GLY A 375 -36.33 15.26 25.25
C GLY A 375 -36.24 15.94 23.88
N LYS A 376 -35.24 16.81 23.68
CA LYS A 376 -35.00 17.52 22.41
C LYS A 376 -34.20 16.70 21.39
N GLY A 377 -33.64 15.57 21.79
CA GLY A 377 -32.78 14.73 20.96
C GLY A 377 -33.44 13.42 20.53
N LYS A 378 -32.68 12.57 19.87
CA LYS A 378 -33.14 11.28 19.32
C LYS A 378 -32.18 10.14 19.66
N VAL A 379 -32.74 8.94 19.81
CA VAL A 379 -31.99 7.69 19.98
C VAL A 379 -32.37 6.73 18.87
N LEU A 380 -31.37 6.24 18.14
CA LEU A 380 -31.51 5.19 17.14
C LEU A 380 -30.93 3.88 17.68
N TYR A 381 -31.73 2.81 17.60
CA TYR A 381 -31.31 1.45 17.91
C TYR A 381 -31.21 0.63 16.63
N LEU A 382 -30.06 0.00 16.41
CA LEU A 382 -29.79 -0.87 15.27
C LEU A 382 -29.63 -2.32 15.70
N ASN A 383 -30.56 -3.16 15.25
CA ASN A 383 -30.87 -4.48 15.76
C ASN A 383 -30.36 -5.59 14.84
N GLU A 384 -29.04 -5.71 14.69
CA GLU A 384 -28.43 -6.84 13.98
C GLU A 384 -27.12 -7.23 14.64
N ASN A 385 -26.92 -8.53 14.79
CA ASN A 385 -25.70 -9.10 15.34
C ASN A 385 -24.60 -9.08 14.30
N TRP A 386 -23.68 -8.14 14.51
CA TRP A 386 -22.46 -8.03 13.73
C TRP A 386 -21.23 -8.60 14.44
N ASP A 387 -21.34 -9.03 15.70
CA ASP A 387 -20.21 -9.47 16.52
C ASP A 387 -19.57 -10.78 16.05
N ARG A 388 -20.27 -11.58 15.23
CA ARG A 388 -19.62 -12.71 14.56
C ARG A 388 -18.68 -12.17 13.46
N LYS A 389 -17.43 -12.64 13.45
CA LYS A 389 -16.41 -12.33 12.42
C LYS A 389 -16.94 -12.29 10.98
N ALA A 390 -17.99 -13.06 10.66
CA ALA A 390 -18.67 -13.04 9.37
C ALA A 390 -19.68 -11.87 9.21
N GLY A 391 -20.54 -11.56 10.18
CA GLY A 391 -21.65 -10.61 10.04
C GLY A 391 -21.21 -9.16 9.82
N LEU A 392 -20.39 -8.60 10.74
CA LEU A 392 -19.82 -7.25 10.54
C LEU A 392 -19.01 -7.16 9.26
N ARG A 393 -18.26 -8.23 8.93
CA ARG A 393 -17.43 -8.21 7.74
C ARG A 393 -18.28 -8.21 6.47
N GLN A 394 -19.29 -9.07 6.37
CA GLN A 394 -20.22 -9.10 5.25
C GLN A 394 -20.92 -7.75 5.10
N PHE A 395 -21.42 -7.17 6.19
CA PHE A 395 -22.01 -5.83 6.19
C PHE A 395 -21.04 -4.76 5.68
N MET A 396 -19.80 -4.74 6.19
CA MET A 396 -18.80 -3.74 5.80
C MET A 396 -18.26 -3.95 4.38
N THR A 397 -18.42 -5.14 3.81
CA THR A 397 -18.12 -5.45 2.40
C THR A 397 -19.33 -5.32 1.49
N TRP A 398 -20.55 -5.14 2.03
CA TRP A 398 -21.74 -4.88 1.23
C TRP A 398 -21.59 -3.53 0.55
N ALA A 399 -21.94 -3.47 -0.74
CA ALA A 399 -21.85 -2.27 -1.58
C ALA A 399 -22.43 -1.02 -0.91
N TYR A 400 -23.50 -1.24 -0.14
CA TYR A 400 -24.32 -0.19 0.45
C TYR A 400 -24.19 -0.10 1.98
N GLY A 401 -23.40 -0.95 2.64
CA GLY A 401 -23.34 -1.01 4.11
C GLY A 401 -22.85 0.29 4.74
N LYS A 402 -21.78 0.87 4.19
CA LYS A 402 -21.29 2.18 4.62
C LYS A 402 -22.28 3.31 4.34
N ALA A 403 -22.96 3.25 3.20
CA ALA A 403 -24.00 4.22 2.83
C ALA A 403 -25.21 4.12 3.78
N LEU A 404 -25.60 2.91 4.21
CA LEU A 404 -26.67 2.72 5.19
C LEU A 404 -26.33 3.41 6.52
N PHE A 405 -25.09 3.26 7.03
CA PHE A 405 -24.67 3.96 8.25
C PHE A 405 -24.73 5.49 8.10
N ALA A 406 -24.25 6.02 6.98
CA ALA A 406 -24.32 7.45 6.70
C ALA A 406 -25.78 7.93 6.58
N ALA A 407 -26.65 7.15 5.93
CA ALA A 407 -28.07 7.46 5.78
C ALA A 407 -28.80 7.45 7.13
N LEU A 408 -28.58 6.43 7.96
CA LEU A 408 -29.12 6.34 9.32
C LEU A 408 -28.68 7.53 10.18
N ALA A 409 -27.39 7.86 10.15
CA ALA A 409 -26.84 9.00 10.86
C ALA A 409 -27.46 10.32 10.38
N ALA A 410 -27.56 10.53 9.06
CA ALA A 410 -28.19 11.73 8.48
C ALA A 410 -29.66 11.87 8.91
N GLU A 411 -30.41 10.77 8.81
CA GLU A 411 -31.84 10.71 9.14
C GLU A 411 -32.10 11.06 10.60
N VAL A 412 -31.36 10.45 11.53
CA VAL A 412 -31.63 10.63 12.96
C VAL A 412 -31.06 11.94 13.51
N SER A 413 -29.91 12.39 13.02
CA SER A 413 -29.23 13.57 13.58
C SER A 413 -29.55 14.88 12.85
N GLY A 414 -30.04 14.80 11.61
CA GLY A 414 -30.20 15.95 10.72
C GLY A 414 -28.88 16.49 10.15
N ILE A 415 -27.74 15.83 10.38
CA ILE A 415 -26.46 16.21 9.77
C ILE A 415 -26.56 16.01 8.25
N PRO A 416 -26.14 16.98 7.41
CA PRO A 416 -26.21 16.89 5.96
C PRO A 416 -25.11 15.96 5.39
N LEU A 417 -25.17 14.67 5.73
CA LEU A 417 -24.27 13.67 5.15
C LEU A 417 -24.74 13.30 3.75
N ASP A 418 -23.79 12.98 2.87
CA ASP A 418 -24.04 12.43 1.53
C ASP A 418 -23.68 10.94 1.47
N PRO A 419 -24.64 10.01 1.67
CA PRO A 419 -24.40 8.58 1.64
C PRO A 419 -23.84 8.05 0.32
N ALA A 420 -24.05 8.75 -0.81
CA ALA A 420 -23.52 8.31 -2.10
C ALA A 420 -21.98 8.33 -2.12
N ARG A 421 -21.34 9.21 -1.34
CA ARG A 421 -19.88 9.27 -1.21
C ARG A 421 -19.29 8.08 -0.47
N ALA A 422 -20.10 7.34 0.28
CA ALA A 422 -19.69 6.15 1.01
C ALA A 422 -19.62 4.90 0.12
N ILE A 423 -20.22 4.93 -1.08
CA ILE A 423 -20.22 3.83 -2.03
C ILE A 423 -18.88 3.71 -2.75
N TYR A 424 -18.46 2.48 -2.97
CA TYR A 424 -17.30 2.17 -3.81
C TYR A 424 -17.67 2.30 -5.29
N SER A 425 -17.11 3.29 -5.98
CA SER A 425 -17.36 3.52 -7.40
C SER A 425 -16.29 2.85 -8.26
N THR A 426 -16.72 1.95 -9.14
CA THR A 426 -15.84 1.42 -10.19
C THR A 426 -15.70 2.44 -11.32
N PRO A 427 -14.49 2.61 -11.89
CA PRO A 427 -14.30 3.44 -13.08
C PRO A 427 -15.19 2.96 -14.23
N ALA A 428 -15.68 3.88 -15.05
CA ALA A 428 -16.33 3.52 -16.29
C ALA A 428 -15.28 2.97 -17.28
N PRO A 429 -15.62 1.93 -18.06
CA PRO A 429 -14.75 1.50 -19.15
C PRO A 429 -14.69 2.55 -20.26
N PRO A 430 -13.63 2.55 -21.10
CA PRO A 430 -13.54 3.41 -22.28
C PRO A 430 -14.79 3.31 -23.17
N ALA A 431 -15.22 4.41 -23.77
CA ALA A 431 -16.38 4.39 -24.67
C ALA A 431 -16.14 3.43 -25.85
N ARG A 432 -17.16 2.66 -26.22
CA ARG A 432 -17.13 1.80 -27.40
C ARG A 432 -17.26 2.65 -28.66
N LYS A 433 -16.60 2.22 -29.73
CA LYS A 433 -16.71 2.81 -31.06
C LYS A 433 -17.54 1.92 -31.99
N GLN A 434 -18.06 2.54 -33.05
CA GLN A 434 -18.63 1.86 -34.19
C GLN A 434 -17.78 2.15 -35.41
N HIS A 435 -17.21 1.09 -35.98
CA HIS A 435 -16.40 1.16 -37.18
C HIS A 435 -17.23 0.79 -38.41
N GLY A 436 -16.95 1.44 -39.54
CA GLY A 436 -17.53 1.10 -40.84
C GLY A 436 -16.90 -0.18 -41.42
N SER A 437 -16.21 -0.04 -42.56
CA SER A 437 -15.39 -1.11 -43.13
C SER A 437 -13.95 -0.99 -42.64
N LEU A 438 -13.37 -2.11 -42.20
CA LEU A 438 -11.98 -2.24 -41.79
C LEU A 438 -11.30 -3.38 -42.57
N ALA A 439 -9.97 -3.32 -42.66
CA ALA A 439 -9.15 -4.43 -43.11
C ALA A 439 -8.02 -4.69 -42.11
N VAL A 440 -7.74 -5.95 -41.80
CA VAL A 440 -6.63 -6.34 -40.93
C VAL A 440 -5.87 -7.52 -41.54
N THR A 441 -4.55 -7.45 -41.52
CA THR A 441 -3.68 -8.58 -41.91
C THR A 441 -3.16 -9.27 -40.66
N LEU A 442 -3.39 -10.57 -40.56
CA LEU A 442 -2.91 -11.40 -39.46
C LEU A 442 -1.67 -12.16 -39.90
N ARG A 443 -0.57 -11.95 -39.18
CA ARG A 443 0.70 -12.63 -39.42
C ARG A 443 1.09 -13.50 -38.24
N ARG A 444 1.83 -14.57 -38.51
CA ARG A 444 2.52 -15.31 -37.45
C ARG A 444 3.54 -14.39 -36.78
N PRO A 445 3.69 -14.46 -35.45
CA PRO A 445 4.60 -13.58 -34.75
C PRO A 445 6.06 -13.88 -35.09
N VAL A 446 6.87 -12.83 -35.17
CA VAL A 446 8.31 -12.94 -35.41
C VAL A 446 9.02 -12.19 -34.29
N MET A 447 9.66 -12.95 -33.40
CA MET A 447 10.38 -12.41 -32.24
C MET A 447 11.62 -13.25 -31.99
N GLU A 448 12.77 -12.71 -32.37
CA GLU A 448 14.05 -13.40 -32.27
C GLU A 448 15.20 -12.43 -32.05
N ILE A 449 16.21 -12.91 -31.34
CA ILE A 449 17.50 -12.26 -31.23
C ILE A 449 18.54 -13.18 -31.85
N SER A 450 19.37 -12.64 -32.73
CA SER A 450 20.42 -13.38 -33.42
C SER A 450 21.76 -12.68 -33.25
N ASP A 451 22.77 -13.44 -32.82
CA ASP A 451 24.16 -13.00 -32.85
C ASP A 451 24.63 -12.86 -34.31
N LEU A 452 25.50 -11.89 -34.56
CA LEU A 452 26.16 -11.73 -35.85
C LEU A 452 27.47 -12.49 -35.87
N LYS A 453 27.69 -13.21 -36.98
CA LYS A 453 28.89 -14.02 -37.19
C LYS A 453 30.07 -13.30 -37.83
N GLY A 454 29.93 -11.98 -37.95
CA GLY A 454 30.89 -11.11 -38.59
C GLY A 454 32.14 -10.89 -37.77
N LYS A 455 33.31 -10.73 -38.42
CA LYS A 455 34.54 -10.42 -37.68
C LYS A 455 34.50 -8.99 -37.15
N VAL A 456 34.84 -8.80 -35.87
CA VAL A 456 34.99 -7.45 -35.31
C VAL A 456 36.29 -6.82 -35.81
N SER A 457 36.22 -5.57 -36.24
CA SER A 457 37.40 -4.79 -36.65
C SER A 457 37.79 -3.82 -35.53
N VAL A 458 39.06 -3.85 -35.12
CA VAL A 458 39.64 -2.90 -34.17
C VAL A 458 40.74 -2.14 -34.88
N LYS A 459 40.63 -0.81 -34.93
CA LYS A 459 41.65 0.09 -35.47
C LYS A 459 41.80 1.28 -34.53
N ASP A 460 43.03 1.51 -34.05
CA ASP A 460 43.32 2.48 -33.00
C ASP A 460 42.42 2.23 -31.78
N ASN A 461 41.67 3.25 -31.33
CA ASN A 461 40.68 3.13 -30.25
C ASN A 461 39.25 2.95 -30.78
N THR A 462 39.06 2.51 -32.03
CA THR A 462 37.74 2.32 -32.65
C THR A 462 37.46 0.85 -32.93
N ILE A 463 36.30 0.40 -32.45
CA ILE A 463 35.75 -0.94 -32.66
C ILE A 463 34.58 -0.82 -33.64
N ARG A 464 34.52 -1.69 -34.65
CA ARG A 464 33.42 -1.74 -35.63
C ARG A 464 32.88 -3.14 -35.76
N PHE A 465 31.56 -3.26 -35.70
CA PHE A 465 30.81 -4.48 -35.96
C PHE A 465 30.09 -4.39 -37.32
N GLU A 466 29.83 -5.53 -37.94
CA GLU A 466 29.24 -5.60 -39.29
C GLU A 466 27.80 -5.07 -39.38
N ASN A 467 27.04 -5.01 -38.28
CA ASN A 467 25.73 -4.36 -38.27
C ASN A 467 25.77 -2.82 -38.23
N GLY A 468 26.94 -2.23 -38.42
CA GLY A 468 27.12 -0.78 -38.42
C GLY A 468 27.23 -0.17 -37.02
N ILE A 469 27.36 -0.99 -35.97
CA ILE A 469 27.70 -0.46 -34.63
C ILE A 469 29.18 -0.09 -34.62
N ARG A 470 29.46 1.14 -34.19
CA ARG A 470 30.81 1.66 -33.98
C ARG A 470 30.95 2.09 -32.54
N MET A 471 32.03 1.68 -31.89
CA MET A 471 32.39 2.11 -30.54
C MET A 471 33.75 2.81 -30.56
N THR A 472 33.90 3.90 -29.83
CA THR A 472 35.18 4.56 -29.63
C THR A 472 35.55 4.54 -28.16
N VAL A 473 36.76 4.10 -27.85
CA VAL A 473 37.32 4.04 -26.49
C VAL A 473 37.96 5.37 -26.13
N ASN A 474 37.46 6.01 -25.07
CA ASN A 474 37.98 7.27 -24.54
C ASN A 474 39.28 7.05 -23.74
N LYS A 475 40.00 8.14 -23.45
CA LYS A 475 41.27 8.07 -22.68
C LYS A 475 41.11 7.52 -21.27
N ASP A 476 39.94 7.73 -20.66
CA ASP A 476 39.56 7.21 -19.34
C ASP A 476 39.03 5.75 -19.40
N GLY A 477 39.03 5.13 -20.58
CA GLY A 477 38.55 3.77 -20.79
C GLY A 477 37.02 3.64 -20.90
N THR A 478 36.26 4.73 -20.87
CA THR A 478 34.81 4.70 -21.17
C THR A 478 34.54 4.59 -22.67
N LEU A 479 33.32 4.19 -23.06
CA LEU A 479 32.93 3.99 -24.45
C LEU A 479 31.86 5.00 -24.91
N ASN A 480 32.01 5.44 -26.16
CA ASN A 480 30.93 6.09 -26.90
C ASN A 480 30.47 5.17 -28.02
N VAL A 481 29.16 4.91 -28.12
CA VAL A 481 28.55 3.98 -29.08
C VAL A 481 27.69 4.73 -30.09
N PHE A 482 27.93 4.44 -31.36
CA PHE A 482 27.28 5.02 -32.53
C PHE A 482 26.55 3.92 -33.31
N TRP A 483 25.36 4.24 -33.81
CA TRP A 483 24.58 3.37 -34.67
C TRP A 483 24.63 3.88 -36.11
N GLY A 484 25.07 3.02 -37.04
CA GLY A 484 25.24 3.38 -38.45
C GLY A 484 26.24 4.51 -38.63
N ASP A 485 25.93 5.43 -39.55
CA ASP A 485 26.78 6.59 -39.86
C ASP A 485 26.45 7.82 -39.00
N ALA A 486 25.83 7.62 -37.83
CA ALA A 486 25.53 8.72 -36.91
C ALA A 486 26.81 9.48 -36.52
N SER A 487 26.75 10.81 -36.63
CA SER A 487 27.83 11.71 -36.23
C SER A 487 27.96 11.82 -34.72
N GLU A 488 26.83 11.70 -34.00
CA GLU A 488 26.76 11.79 -32.54
C GLU A 488 26.56 10.40 -31.91
N PRO A 489 27.18 10.14 -30.74
CA PRO A 489 26.98 8.90 -30.00
C PRO A 489 25.64 8.90 -29.25
N TYR A 490 24.91 7.79 -29.39
CA TYR A 490 23.62 7.59 -28.71
C TYR A 490 23.83 7.19 -27.25
N VAL A 491 24.82 6.33 -27.01
CA VAL A 491 25.29 5.98 -25.66
C VAL A 491 26.68 6.57 -25.49
N THR A 492 26.89 7.37 -24.46
CA THR A 492 28.17 7.99 -24.11
C THR A 492 28.58 7.65 -22.71
N GLU A 493 29.89 7.74 -22.44
CA GLU A 493 30.46 7.48 -21.11
C GLU A 493 30.00 6.12 -20.56
N LEU A 494 29.82 5.12 -21.45
CA LEU A 494 29.52 3.75 -21.03
C LEU A 494 30.77 3.23 -20.32
N ALA A 495 30.66 3.12 -19.00
CA ALA A 495 31.78 2.85 -18.12
C ALA A 495 31.96 1.36 -17.87
N ALA A 496 33.22 0.93 -17.74
CA ALA A 496 33.55 -0.42 -17.30
C ALA A 496 32.82 -0.73 -15.98
N PRO A 497 32.19 -1.91 -15.82
CA PRO A 497 31.28 -2.16 -14.71
C PRO A 497 31.96 -2.00 -13.35
N SER A 498 31.35 -1.18 -12.49
CA SER A 498 31.83 -0.97 -11.12
C SER A 498 31.47 -2.15 -10.23
N LEU A 499 32.42 -2.61 -9.41
CA LEU A 499 32.13 -3.59 -8.36
C LEU A 499 31.41 -2.92 -7.19
N VAL A 500 30.25 -3.44 -6.84
CA VAL A 500 29.45 -2.96 -5.72
C VAL A 500 29.50 -4.01 -4.63
N PHE A 501 30.10 -3.66 -3.48
CA PHE A 501 30.19 -4.50 -2.29
C PHE A 501 29.27 -3.89 -1.23
N SER A 502 28.12 -4.51 -1.04
CA SER A 502 27.14 -4.03 -0.11
C SER A 502 27.43 -4.67 1.27
N GLY A 503 28.04 -3.91 2.17
CA GLY A 503 28.21 -4.33 3.58
C GLY A 503 26.87 -4.57 4.33
N LYS A 504 25.75 -4.41 3.63
CA LYS A 504 24.37 -4.72 3.98
C LYS A 504 23.70 -5.10 2.65
N LEU A 505 22.91 -6.18 2.63
CA LEU A 505 22.13 -6.63 1.46
C LEU A 505 21.74 -5.43 0.60
N ALA A 506 22.24 -5.37 -0.63
CA ALA A 506 21.74 -4.41 -1.59
C ALA A 506 20.20 -4.52 -1.58
N ASP A 507 19.51 -3.42 -1.34
CA ASP A 507 18.06 -3.39 -1.40
C ASP A 507 17.68 -3.73 -2.86
N ILE A 508 16.98 -4.85 -3.12
CA ILE A 508 16.06 -4.85 -4.27
C ILE A 508 14.90 -4.03 -3.75
N ASP A 509 15.10 -2.73 -3.83
CA ASP A 509 14.15 -1.66 -3.59
C ASP A 509 13.31 -1.87 -2.32
N ALA A 510 13.63 -1.10 -1.28
CA ALA A 510 12.83 -0.93 -0.08
C ALA A 510 11.34 -0.60 -0.34
N SER A 511 10.94 -0.30 -1.59
CA SER A 511 9.53 -0.20 -1.97
C SER A 511 8.89 -1.49 -2.49
N THR A 512 9.65 -2.57 -2.76
CA THR A 512 9.13 -3.92 -3.14
C THR A 512 8.37 -4.64 -2.06
N SER A 513 8.52 -4.21 -0.81
CA SER A 513 7.61 -4.59 0.26
C SER A 513 6.96 -3.33 0.78
N GLU A 514 5.67 -3.36 1.07
CA GLU A 514 5.00 -2.29 1.83
C GLU A 514 5.55 -2.15 3.26
N LEU A 515 6.59 -2.92 3.61
CA LEU A 515 7.01 -3.27 4.95
C LEU A 515 8.49 -2.93 5.25
N SER A 516 9.33 -2.58 4.27
CA SER A 516 10.72 -2.19 4.51
C SER A 516 10.94 -0.71 4.24
N ALA A 517 10.73 0.14 5.25
CA ALA A 517 11.27 1.49 5.23
C ALA A 517 12.81 1.45 5.45
N SER A 518 13.57 0.97 4.48
CA SER A 518 15.04 1.02 4.47
C SER A 518 15.50 1.96 3.37
N ARG A 519 15.57 3.26 3.66
CA ARG A 519 16.26 4.23 2.78
C ARG A 519 17.72 4.33 3.19
N SER A 520 18.50 3.25 3.05
CA SER A 520 19.96 3.35 3.24
C SER A 520 20.68 3.10 1.93
N GLU A 521 21.40 4.11 1.46
CA GLU A 521 22.28 4.04 0.31
C GLU A 521 23.34 2.93 0.52
N GLY A 522 23.36 1.94 -0.36
CA GLY A 522 24.48 1.01 -0.43
C GLY A 522 25.77 1.80 -0.67
N LYS A 523 26.81 1.57 0.15
CA LYS A 523 28.12 2.16 -0.10
C LYS A 523 28.70 1.55 -1.38
N THR A 524 28.94 2.37 -2.39
CA THR A 524 29.77 1.99 -3.54
C THR A 524 31.23 1.94 -3.07
N VAL A 525 31.88 0.80 -3.25
CA VAL A 525 33.33 0.65 -3.01
C VAL A 525 33.93 0.09 -4.30
N SER A 526 34.04 0.92 -5.32
CA SER A 526 34.67 0.56 -6.60
C SER A 526 36.13 1.04 -6.61
N GLY A 527 37.04 0.25 -7.18
CA GLY A 527 38.38 0.72 -7.57
C GLY A 527 38.34 1.49 -8.89
N GLU A 528 39.34 2.32 -9.15
CA GLU A 528 39.53 2.99 -10.43
C GLU A 528 40.07 1.98 -11.47
N TRP A 529 39.34 1.81 -12.59
CA TRP A 529 39.73 0.90 -13.66
C TRP A 529 40.82 1.51 -14.54
N LYS A 530 41.89 0.75 -14.80
CA LYS A 530 42.90 1.05 -15.80
C LYS A 530 42.75 0.11 -16.99
N LEU A 531 42.51 0.65 -18.19
CA LEU A 531 42.45 -0.14 -19.42
C LEU A 531 43.86 -0.61 -19.80
N GLU A 532 44.05 -1.92 -19.89
CA GLU A 532 45.33 -2.54 -20.23
C GLU A 532 45.43 -2.90 -21.72
N LYS A 533 44.37 -3.48 -22.31
CA LYS A 533 44.34 -3.85 -23.73
C LYS A 533 42.93 -4.00 -24.31
N ILE A 534 42.85 -3.87 -25.64
CA ILE A 534 41.69 -4.20 -26.48
C ILE A 534 42.06 -5.42 -27.33
N GLU A 535 41.30 -6.50 -27.20
CA GLU A 535 41.61 -7.81 -27.80
C GLU A 535 40.43 -8.30 -28.65
N PRO A 536 40.50 -8.23 -29.99
CA PRO A 536 39.50 -8.84 -30.87
C PRO A 536 39.67 -10.37 -30.89
N SER A 537 38.55 -11.11 -30.85
CA SER A 537 38.50 -12.56 -30.89
C SER A 537 37.36 -13.04 -31.79
N GLY A 538 37.61 -13.05 -33.10
CA GLY A 538 36.60 -13.45 -34.09
C GLY A 538 35.41 -12.48 -34.10
N GLU A 539 34.28 -12.92 -33.57
CA GLU A 539 32.99 -12.21 -33.55
C GLU A 539 32.83 -11.27 -32.34
N THR A 540 33.72 -11.37 -31.36
CA THR A 540 33.69 -10.58 -30.13
C THR A 540 34.95 -9.75 -29.94
N VAL A 541 34.86 -8.72 -29.11
CA VAL A 541 36.02 -7.93 -28.66
C VAL A 541 36.02 -7.85 -27.15
N LYS A 542 37.19 -7.94 -26.52
CA LYS A 542 37.38 -7.83 -25.08
C LYS A 542 38.19 -6.58 -24.75
N LEU A 543 37.72 -5.81 -23.79
CA LEU A 543 38.48 -4.75 -23.15
C LEU A 543 38.89 -5.26 -21.78
N ILE A 544 40.20 -5.25 -21.51
CA ILE A 544 40.76 -5.84 -20.29
C ILE A 544 41.20 -4.70 -19.39
N TYR A 545 40.62 -4.65 -18.20
CA TYR A 545 40.92 -3.65 -17.18
C TYR A 545 41.57 -4.28 -15.96
N SER A 546 42.42 -3.50 -15.30
CA SER A 546 43.01 -3.82 -14.01
C SER A 546 42.75 -2.71 -12.99
N THR A 547 42.91 -3.00 -11.72
CA THR A 547 42.94 -2.03 -10.62
C THR A 547 44.23 -2.22 -9.82
N ASP A 548 44.62 -1.21 -9.04
CA ASP A 548 45.81 -1.28 -8.17
C ASP A 548 45.73 -2.40 -7.12
N ASP A 549 44.52 -2.82 -6.72
CA ASP A 549 44.33 -3.95 -5.81
C ASP A 549 44.47 -5.34 -6.48
N GLY A 550 44.82 -5.37 -7.77
CA GLY A 550 45.03 -6.59 -8.54
C GLY A 550 43.74 -7.27 -9.02
N THR A 551 42.60 -6.56 -9.02
CA THR A 551 41.38 -7.01 -9.68
C THR A 551 41.54 -6.91 -11.20
N VAL A 552 41.09 -7.93 -11.93
CA VAL A 552 41.13 -7.99 -13.39
C VAL A 552 39.73 -8.26 -13.94
N LEU A 553 39.28 -7.38 -14.83
CA LEU A 553 38.00 -7.45 -15.53
C LEU A 553 38.23 -7.68 -17.03
N GLU A 554 37.59 -8.70 -17.58
CA GLU A 554 37.35 -8.87 -19.01
C GLU A 554 35.94 -8.35 -19.32
N TRP A 555 35.85 -7.26 -20.08
CA TRP A 555 34.58 -6.70 -20.56
C TRP A 555 34.42 -6.99 -22.05
N GLU A 556 33.54 -7.92 -22.38
CA GLU A 556 33.39 -8.48 -23.71
C GLU A 556 32.14 -7.95 -24.41
N PHE A 557 32.26 -7.68 -25.70
CA PHE A 557 31.18 -7.18 -26.55
C PHE A 557 30.95 -8.08 -27.75
N LYS A 558 29.68 -8.27 -28.12
CA LYS A 558 29.22 -8.90 -29.36
C LYS A 558 28.13 -8.05 -30.01
N ALA A 559 27.86 -8.28 -31.29
CA ALA A 559 26.80 -7.60 -32.03
C ALA A 559 25.70 -8.57 -32.48
N GLY A 560 24.50 -8.04 -32.67
CA GLY A 560 23.32 -8.82 -33.01
C GLY A 560 22.23 -8.01 -33.70
N LYS A 561 21.13 -8.70 -33.98
CA LYS A 561 19.87 -8.12 -34.43
C LYS A 561 18.74 -8.65 -33.57
N LEU A 562 17.84 -7.77 -33.15
CA LEU A 562 16.59 -8.14 -32.50
C LEU A 562 15.44 -7.83 -33.45
N GLN A 563 14.70 -8.85 -33.87
CA GLN A 563 13.48 -8.69 -34.66
C GLN A 563 12.28 -8.72 -33.72
N LEU A 564 11.49 -7.65 -33.71
CA LEU A 564 10.18 -7.58 -33.05
C LEU A 564 9.13 -7.26 -34.11
N GLU A 565 8.38 -8.27 -34.52
CA GLU A 565 7.35 -8.17 -35.56
C GLU A 565 7.89 -7.61 -36.88
N ASP A 566 7.52 -6.38 -37.25
CA ASP A 566 7.96 -5.69 -38.46
C ASP A 566 9.09 -4.68 -38.20
N ARG A 567 9.60 -4.62 -36.96
CA ARG A 567 10.68 -3.72 -36.54
C ARG A 567 11.97 -4.49 -36.26
N THR A 568 13.03 -4.10 -36.96
CA THR A 568 14.38 -4.66 -36.77
C THR A 568 15.23 -3.68 -35.96
N PHE A 569 15.79 -4.17 -34.85
CA PHE A 569 16.72 -3.43 -34.02
C PHE A 569 18.15 -3.89 -34.29
N THR A 570 19.03 -2.91 -34.51
CA THR A 570 20.47 -3.11 -34.50
C THR A 570 20.94 -3.12 -33.05
N ALA A 571 21.60 -4.19 -32.62
CA ALA A 571 21.92 -4.40 -31.21
C ALA A 571 23.40 -4.75 -30.98
N PHE A 572 23.92 -4.39 -29.81
CA PHE A 572 25.14 -4.97 -29.25
C PHE A 572 24.84 -5.53 -27.87
N ALA A 573 25.66 -6.46 -27.41
CA ALA A 573 25.59 -7.01 -26.07
C ALA A 573 26.94 -6.88 -25.38
N GLU A 574 26.92 -6.61 -24.08
CA GLU A 574 28.09 -6.52 -23.23
C GLU A 574 28.06 -7.56 -22.10
N ARG A 575 29.23 -8.06 -21.70
CA ARG A 575 29.36 -9.02 -20.61
C ARG A 575 30.62 -8.76 -19.81
N ALA A 576 30.48 -8.73 -18.49
CA ALA A 576 31.60 -8.64 -17.57
C ALA A 576 32.00 -10.00 -17.00
N LYS A 577 33.31 -10.26 -17.00
CA LYS A 577 33.94 -11.38 -16.31
C LYS A 577 35.06 -10.86 -15.43
N ILE A 578 34.89 -10.98 -14.12
CA ILE A 578 35.94 -10.74 -13.15
C ILE A 578 36.82 -11.98 -13.10
N VAL A 579 38.03 -11.88 -13.66
CA VAL A 579 38.98 -12.99 -13.77
C VAL A 579 39.68 -13.25 -12.44
N LYS A 580 40.10 -12.16 -11.80
CA LYS A 580 40.82 -12.17 -10.51
C LYS A 580 40.32 -11.01 -9.67
N SER A 581 40.18 -11.21 -8.37
CA SER A 581 39.95 -10.12 -7.41
C SER A 581 40.34 -10.61 -6.00
N PRO A 582 40.96 -9.78 -5.16
CA PRO A 582 41.13 -10.09 -3.74
C PRO A 582 39.81 -9.99 -2.96
N LYS A 583 38.76 -9.41 -3.54
CA LYS A 583 37.45 -9.18 -2.91
C LYS A 583 36.40 -10.19 -3.37
N MET A 584 35.41 -10.42 -2.53
CA MET A 584 34.23 -11.24 -2.84
C MET A 584 33.24 -10.43 -3.67
N ILE A 585 32.96 -10.84 -4.90
CA ILE A 585 32.10 -10.13 -5.84
C ILE A 585 30.63 -10.28 -5.44
N GLU A 586 29.98 -9.13 -5.23
CA GLU A 586 28.56 -9.07 -4.86
C GLU A 586 27.65 -8.67 -6.00
N SER A 587 27.93 -7.54 -6.62
CA SER A 587 27.15 -6.98 -7.72
C SER A 587 28.05 -6.17 -8.66
N LEU A 588 27.58 -6.02 -9.89
CA LEU A 588 28.22 -5.20 -10.91
C LEU A 588 27.24 -4.11 -11.35
N LYS A 589 27.71 -2.87 -11.38
CA LYS A 589 26.92 -1.73 -11.84
C LYS A 589 27.52 -1.17 -13.12
N VAL A 590 26.74 -1.19 -14.19
CA VAL A 590 27.04 -0.49 -15.44
C VAL A 590 26.36 0.87 -15.40
N THR A 591 27.05 1.90 -15.88
CA THR A 591 26.51 3.26 -16.02
C THR A 591 26.84 3.84 -17.38
N SER A 592 25.91 4.61 -17.92
CA SER A 592 26.09 5.34 -19.18
C SER A 592 25.18 6.56 -19.25
N LEU A 593 25.37 7.38 -20.29
CA LEU A 593 24.51 8.48 -20.64
C LEU A 593 23.86 8.21 -22.00
N LEU A 594 22.55 8.36 -22.11
CA LEU A 594 21.75 8.04 -23.30
C LEU A 594 21.08 9.30 -23.89
N ALA A 595 21.17 9.47 -25.20
CA ALA A 595 20.32 10.38 -25.98
C ALA A 595 20.07 9.80 -27.37
N LEU A 596 18.82 9.74 -27.81
CA LEU A 596 18.45 9.29 -29.15
C LEU A 596 18.53 10.47 -30.12
N GLY A 597 19.75 10.88 -30.47
CA GLY A 597 20.03 12.05 -31.30
C GLY A 597 20.96 13.05 -30.60
N LYS A 598 20.79 14.36 -30.89
CA LYS A 598 21.64 15.42 -30.31
C LYS A 598 21.36 15.68 -28.83
N ASP A 599 20.11 15.54 -28.42
CA ASP A 599 19.64 15.74 -27.04
C ASP A 599 18.42 14.86 -26.74
N THR A 600 17.84 15.06 -25.57
CA THR A 600 16.67 14.32 -25.09
C THR A 600 15.33 14.93 -25.49
N ALA A 601 15.26 15.93 -26.37
CA ALA A 601 13.98 16.54 -26.74
C ALA A 601 12.96 15.47 -27.18
N ASN A 602 11.73 15.57 -26.66
CA ASN A 602 10.62 14.63 -26.90
C ASN A 602 10.89 13.16 -26.53
N HIS A 603 11.85 12.90 -25.62
CA HIS A 603 12.05 11.55 -25.11
C HIS A 603 10.99 11.16 -24.08
N MET A 604 10.45 9.96 -24.24
CA MET A 604 9.51 9.34 -23.32
C MET A 604 10.05 7.99 -22.86
N VAL A 605 9.84 7.66 -21.59
CA VAL A 605 10.18 6.35 -21.04
C VAL A 605 8.91 5.63 -20.59
N ARG A 606 8.66 4.43 -21.14
CA ARG A 606 7.56 3.56 -20.71
C ARG A 606 8.01 2.66 -19.57
N ARG A 607 7.25 2.63 -18.49
CA ARG A 607 7.55 1.81 -17.29
C ARG A 607 6.28 1.16 -16.74
N MET A 608 6.43 -0.06 -16.26
CA MET A 608 5.43 -0.79 -15.48
C MET A 608 6.03 -1.26 -14.14
N SER A 609 5.38 -0.95 -13.01
CA SER A 609 5.83 -1.38 -11.67
C SER A 609 4.70 -1.77 -10.73
N CYS A 610 4.89 -2.78 -9.87
CA CYS A 610 3.89 -3.23 -8.87
C CYS A 610 4.06 -2.58 -7.51
N TYR A 611 5.26 -2.09 -7.23
CA TYR A 611 5.69 -1.76 -5.88
C TYR A 611 6.22 -0.34 -5.77
N SER A 612 7.09 0.04 -6.72
CA SER A 612 7.69 1.35 -6.75
C SER A 612 6.67 2.38 -7.26
N PRO A 613 6.47 3.50 -6.55
CA PRO A 613 5.59 4.55 -7.03
C PRO A 613 6.20 5.26 -8.26
N PRO A 614 5.37 5.73 -9.21
CA PRO A 614 3.96 5.39 -9.36
C PRO A 614 3.77 3.91 -9.75
N ARG A 615 2.82 3.22 -9.08
CA ARG A 615 2.47 1.82 -9.38
C ARG A 615 1.55 1.73 -10.60
N GLY A 616 1.70 0.69 -11.39
CA GLY A 616 1.05 0.50 -12.68
C GLY A 616 1.88 1.04 -13.84
N TYR A 617 1.23 1.22 -14.99
CA TYR A 617 1.87 1.68 -16.21
C TYR A 617 1.94 3.21 -16.25
N VAL A 618 3.12 3.73 -16.52
CA VAL A 618 3.40 5.18 -16.59
C VAL A 618 4.36 5.49 -17.71
N GLU A 619 4.09 6.60 -18.38
CA GLU A 619 4.96 7.24 -19.36
C GLU A 619 5.60 8.45 -18.71
N PHE A 620 6.92 8.45 -18.62
CA PHE A 620 7.70 9.52 -18.02
C PHE A 620 8.22 10.44 -19.12
N ASP A 621 8.01 11.74 -18.95
CA ASP A 621 8.66 12.76 -19.77
C ASP A 621 10.14 12.84 -19.40
N PHE A 622 10.99 12.39 -20.31
CA PHE A 622 12.44 12.44 -20.20
C PHE A 622 13.04 13.52 -21.11
N SER A 623 12.25 14.52 -21.51
CA SER A 623 12.72 15.57 -22.42
C SER A 623 13.68 16.59 -21.81
N GLY A 624 14.02 16.45 -20.52
CA GLY A 624 14.82 17.41 -19.77
C GLY A 624 14.07 18.68 -19.35
N LYS A 625 12.79 18.84 -19.72
CA LYS A 625 11.96 19.99 -19.29
C LYS A 625 11.76 20.03 -17.77
N GLN A 626 11.69 18.87 -17.16
CA GLN A 626 11.57 18.67 -15.72
C GLN A 626 12.42 17.48 -15.29
N LYS A 627 12.71 17.41 -13.99
CA LYS A 627 13.35 16.22 -13.42
C LYS A 627 12.43 15.02 -13.58
N ALA A 628 12.96 13.91 -14.07
CA ALA A 628 12.28 12.62 -14.06
C ALA A 628 13.22 11.53 -13.53
N ASP A 629 12.67 10.63 -12.72
CA ASP A 629 13.37 9.50 -12.13
C ASP A 629 12.43 8.32 -12.16
N THR A 630 12.86 7.27 -12.85
CA THR A 630 12.11 6.03 -12.91
C THR A 630 12.29 5.19 -11.65
N TRP A 631 13.10 5.61 -10.68
CA TRP A 631 13.52 4.83 -9.51
C TRP A 631 14.20 3.51 -9.93
N SER A 632 14.80 2.78 -9.00
CA SER A 632 15.31 1.44 -9.32
C SER A 632 14.18 0.42 -9.16
N TRP A 633 14.00 -0.49 -10.12
CA TRP A 633 13.09 -1.64 -10.00
C TRP A 633 13.81 -2.92 -10.45
N GLY A 634 13.42 -4.08 -9.93
CA GLY A 634 14.02 -5.37 -10.31
C GLY A 634 13.24 -6.05 -11.45
N PHE A 635 13.94 -6.53 -12.46
CA PHE A 635 13.38 -7.27 -13.62
C PHE A 635 12.61 -8.54 -13.25
N PHE A 636 12.99 -9.21 -12.16
CA PHE A 636 12.36 -10.46 -11.70
C PHE A 636 11.58 -10.29 -10.38
N GLY A 637 11.41 -9.05 -9.92
CA GLY A 637 10.77 -8.73 -8.65
C GLY A 637 9.67 -7.67 -8.77
N SER A 638 9.98 -6.48 -9.30
CA SER A 638 9.09 -5.32 -9.19
C SER A 638 8.60 -4.70 -10.50
N GLY A 639 9.02 -5.18 -11.66
CA GLY A 639 8.52 -4.63 -12.92
C GLY A 639 9.10 -5.20 -14.21
N GLN A 640 8.80 -4.48 -15.29
CA GLN A 640 9.20 -4.72 -16.68
C GLN A 640 10.66 -5.20 -16.82
N PRO A 641 10.93 -6.36 -17.49
CA PRO A 641 12.28 -6.94 -17.61
C PRO A 641 13.11 -6.34 -18.75
N PHE A 642 12.88 -5.07 -19.07
CA PHE A 642 13.59 -4.29 -20.09
C PHE A 642 13.38 -2.80 -19.83
N THR A 643 14.26 -1.95 -20.35
CA THR A 643 14.01 -0.50 -20.47
C THR A 643 13.39 -0.20 -21.83
N TRP A 644 12.61 0.88 -21.94
CA TRP A 644 11.98 1.26 -23.21
C TRP A 644 11.93 2.78 -23.33
N VAL A 645 12.85 3.33 -24.13
CA VAL A 645 13.01 4.76 -24.37
C VAL A 645 12.57 5.07 -25.80
N CYS A 646 11.64 5.98 -25.95
CA CYS A 646 11.03 6.36 -27.22
C CYS A 646 11.35 7.82 -27.54
N ALA A 647 11.72 8.10 -28.78
CA ALA A 647 11.88 9.44 -29.31
C ALA A 647 11.48 9.47 -30.80
N PRO A 648 11.27 10.65 -31.42
CA PRO A 648 10.99 10.73 -32.85
C PRO A 648 12.08 10.08 -33.74
N SER A 649 13.33 10.09 -33.26
CA SER A 649 14.50 9.53 -33.93
C SER A 649 14.58 8.01 -33.87
N GLY A 650 13.97 7.37 -32.87
CA GLY A 650 14.14 5.95 -32.64
C GLY A 650 13.59 5.44 -31.31
N VAL A 651 13.68 4.12 -31.17
CA VAL A 651 13.37 3.39 -29.92
C VAL A 651 14.61 2.65 -29.46
N TYR A 652 14.88 2.72 -28.17
CA TYR A 652 15.99 2.05 -27.51
C TYR A 652 15.50 1.17 -26.36
N SER A 653 16.11 -0.01 -26.24
CA SER A 653 15.82 -0.96 -25.15
C SER A 653 17.09 -1.61 -24.62
N GLU A 654 17.19 -1.71 -23.30
CA GLU A 654 18.21 -2.47 -22.56
C GLU A 654 17.56 -3.65 -21.83
N PHE A 655 18.13 -4.86 -21.94
CA PHE A 655 17.60 -6.08 -21.31
C PHE A 655 18.68 -7.15 -21.10
N VAL A 656 18.42 -8.13 -20.23
CA VAL A 656 19.35 -9.24 -19.96
C VAL A 656 19.10 -10.42 -20.90
N GLU A 657 20.16 -11.11 -21.31
CA GLU A 657 20.06 -12.29 -22.18
C GLU A 657 19.52 -13.52 -21.43
N GLU A 658 19.88 -13.67 -20.16
CA GLU A 658 19.53 -14.81 -19.31
C GLU A 658 19.06 -14.34 -17.94
N PRO A 659 18.29 -15.16 -17.20
CA PRO A 659 17.80 -14.79 -15.88
C PRO A 659 18.92 -14.45 -14.87
N VAL A 660 18.96 -13.20 -14.43
CA VAL A 660 19.86 -12.70 -13.38
C VAL A 660 19.15 -11.58 -12.64
N PRO A 661 19.29 -11.44 -11.30
CA PRO A 661 18.67 -10.31 -10.62
C PRO A 661 19.31 -9.02 -11.13
N ALA A 662 18.50 -8.22 -11.81
CA ALA A 662 18.90 -7.03 -12.53
C ALA A 662 17.97 -5.87 -12.17
N SER A 663 18.54 -4.69 -11.97
CA SER A 663 17.79 -3.49 -11.64
C SER A 663 18.26 -2.29 -12.47
N PRO A 664 17.50 -1.85 -13.48
CA PRO A 664 17.76 -0.58 -14.14
C PRO A 664 17.32 0.61 -13.29
N ARG A 665 17.85 1.78 -13.62
CA ARG A 665 17.31 3.10 -13.25
C ARG A 665 17.68 4.12 -14.32
N LEU A 666 16.71 4.93 -14.72
CA LEU A 666 16.85 6.05 -15.65
C LEU A 666 16.52 7.35 -14.92
N VAL A 667 17.40 8.34 -15.02
CA VAL A 667 17.26 9.66 -14.38
C VAL A 667 17.60 10.76 -15.37
N ILE A 668 16.84 11.84 -15.35
CA ILE A 668 17.21 13.10 -16.01
C ILE A 668 16.91 14.26 -15.07
N GLU A 669 17.86 15.18 -14.93
CA GLU A 669 17.65 16.43 -14.19
C GLU A 669 17.01 17.49 -15.11
N ALA A 670 16.39 18.50 -14.51
CA ALA A 670 15.87 19.63 -15.27
C ALA A 670 17.01 20.35 -16.03
N GLY A 671 16.82 20.59 -17.32
CA GLY A 671 17.84 21.11 -18.24
C GLY A 671 18.83 20.06 -18.77
N GLY A 672 18.73 18.81 -18.33
CA GLY A 672 19.59 17.72 -18.80
C GLY A 672 19.37 17.39 -20.26
N LYS A 673 20.46 17.14 -21.00
CA LYS A 673 20.44 16.77 -22.44
C LYS A 673 20.67 15.28 -22.69
N ARG A 674 20.97 14.51 -21.65
CA ARG A 674 21.21 13.07 -21.70
C ARG A 674 20.56 12.41 -20.48
N ILE A 675 20.02 11.22 -20.68
CA ILE A 675 19.45 10.37 -19.64
C ILE A 675 20.59 9.62 -18.96
N GLN A 676 20.72 9.76 -17.64
CA GLN A 676 21.61 8.93 -16.84
C GLN A 676 21.00 7.54 -16.72
N GLN A 677 21.71 6.53 -17.23
CA GLN A 677 21.31 5.14 -17.20
C GLN A 677 22.22 4.36 -16.25
N SER A 678 21.63 3.48 -15.45
CA SER A 678 22.39 2.50 -14.67
C SER A 678 21.69 1.15 -14.66
N MET A 679 22.48 0.08 -14.79
CA MET A 679 22.04 -1.31 -14.68
C MET A 679 22.85 -2.00 -13.59
N ASN A 680 22.18 -2.49 -12.54
CA ASN A 680 22.82 -3.24 -11.46
C ASN A 680 22.50 -4.74 -11.60
N LEU A 681 23.52 -5.57 -11.75
CA LEU A 681 23.42 -7.03 -11.83
C LEU A 681 23.97 -7.68 -10.56
N ARG A 682 23.22 -8.57 -9.92
CA ARG A 682 23.69 -9.28 -8.71
C ARG A 682 24.41 -10.57 -9.05
N ALA A 683 25.65 -10.68 -8.58
CA ALA A 683 26.51 -11.83 -8.80
C ALA A 683 26.40 -12.90 -7.68
N GLY A 684 26.14 -12.50 -6.44
CA GLY A 684 26.09 -13.40 -5.27
C GLY A 684 27.03 -12.94 -4.15
N TYR A 685 27.69 -13.86 -3.45
CA TYR A 685 28.83 -13.56 -2.59
C TYR A 685 29.97 -14.49 -3.01
N ARG A 686 30.65 -14.17 -4.11
CA ARG A 686 31.50 -15.11 -4.86
C ARG A 686 32.96 -14.66 -4.97
N SER A 687 33.90 -15.59 -4.80
CA SER A 687 35.28 -15.37 -5.22
C SER A 687 35.37 -15.39 -6.75
N ALA A 688 36.25 -14.57 -7.32
CA ALA A 688 36.59 -14.67 -8.75
C ALA A 688 37.14 -16.09 -9.07
N PRO A 689 36.89 -16.64 -10.27
CA PRO A 689 36.26 -15.98 -11.41
C PRO A 689 34.72 -15.89 -11.32
N VAL A 690 34.18 -14.74 -11.74
CA VAL A 690 32.73 -14.48 -11.82
C VAL A 690 32.39 -13.91 -13.18
N GLN A 691 31.48 -14.56 -13.89
CA GLN A 691 30.97 -14.10 -15.19
C GLN A 691 29.47 -13.82 -15.09
N MET A 692 29.05 -12.65 -15.57
CA MET A 692 27.65 -12.25 -15.65
C MET A 692 27.04 -12.62 -17.02
N PRO A 693 25.71 -12.70 -17.17
CA PRO A 693 25.07 -12.80 -18.48
C PRO A 693 25.33 -11.55 -19.34
N TYR A 694 25.06 -11.66 -20.66
CA TYR A 694 25.08 -10.49 -21.52
C TYR A 694 23.92 -9.54 -21.21
N VAL A 695 24.19 -8.24 -21.27
CA VAL A 695 23.20 -7.16 -21.32
C VAL A 695 23.14 -6.64 -22.75
N TRP A 696 21.97 -6.71 -23.36
CA TRP A 696 21.73 -6.24 -24.72
C TRP A 696 21.27 -4.80 -24.73
N HIS A 697 21.82 -4.03 -25.67
CA HIS A 697 21.43 -2.67 -26.02
C HIS A 697 20.95 -2.68 -27.47
N ALA A 698 19.65 -2.46 -27.67
CA ALA A 698 19.00 -2.54 -28.97
C ALA A 698 18.43 -1.18 -29.38
N PHE A 699 18.72 -0.75 -30.60
CA PHE A 699 18.17 0.48 -31.17
C PHE A 699 17.59 0.25 -32.55
N SER A 700 16.48 0.91 -32.84
CA SER A 700 15.88 0.98 -34.16
C SER A 700 15.50 2.42 -34.45
N SER A 701 15.82 2.91 -35.64
CA SER A 701 15.42 4.25 -36.09
C SER A 701 13.90 4.38 -36.25
N GLY A 702 13.43 5.63 -36.24
CA GLY A 702 12.02 5.99 -36.41
C GLY A 702 11.21 5.94 -35.11
N ALA A 703 10.19 6.79 -35.02
CA ALA A 703 9.30 6.84 -33.86
C ALA A 703 8.66 5.47 -33.56
N GLU A 704 8.28 5.26 -32.30
CA GLU A 704 7.43 4.13 -31.91
C GLU A 704 6.09 4.21 -32.66
N LYS A 705 5.65 3.10 -33.27
CA LYS A 705 4.43 3.08 -34.07
C LYS A 705 3.17 3.05 -33.21
N ASP A 706 3.12 2.13 -32.26
CA ASP A 706 1.97 1.89 -31.37
C ASP A 706 2.40 1.04 -30.15
N ASN A 707 1.43 0.63 -29.32
CA ASN A 707 1.68 -0.21 -28.16
C ASN A 707 2.13 -1.64 -28.50
N ASN A 708 1.90 -2.13 -29.73
CA ASN A 708 2.28 -3.48 -30.12
C ASN A 708 3.79 -3.67 -30.08
N GLU A 709 4.59 -2.63 -30.34
CA GLU A 709 6.05 -2.74 -30.26
C GLU A 709 6.51 -3.00 -28.81
N TRP A 710 5.96 -2.29 -27.83
CA TRP A 710 6.23 -2.52 -26.41
C TRP A 710 5.71 -3.90 -25.96
N MET A 711 4.51 -4.30 -26.39
CA MET A 711 3.95 -5.62 -26.08
C MET A 711 4.79 -6.75 -26.71
N ALA A 712 5.27 -6.58 -27.94
CA ALA A 712 6.15 -7.53 -28.62
C ALA A 712 7.45 -7.71 -27.82
N MET A 713 8.03 -6.63 -27.31
CA MET A 713 9.23 -6.71 -26.46
C MET A 713 8.98 -7.53 -25.19
N TYR A 714 7.87 -7.32 -24.48
CA TYR A 714 7.59 -8.12 -23.29
C TYR A 714 7.27 -9.60 -23.62
N GLN A 715 6.55 -9.86 -24.72
CA GLN A 715 6.29 -11.23 -25.22
C GLN A 715 7.59 -11.94 -25.61
N PHE A 716 8.53 -11.23 -26.25
CA PHE A 716 9.87 -11.71 -26.55
C PHE A 716 10.61 -12.06 -25.27
N GLN A 717 10.66 -11.17 -24.27
CA GLN A 717 11.34 -11.43 -22.99
C GLN A 717 10.75 -12.64 -22.27
N ARG A 718 9.42 -12.77 -22.22
CA ARG A 718 8.76 -13.96 -21.67
C ARG A 718 9.20 -15.22 -22.41
N LYS A 719 9.18 -15.23 -23.74
CA LYS A 719 9.59 -16.40 -24.54
C LYS A 719 11.08 -16.73 -24.33
N ASN A 720 11.96 -15.75 -24.47
CA ASN A 720 13.41 -15.91 -24.44
C ASN A 720 13.91 -16.35 -23.06
N LEU A 721 13.54 -15.63 -21.99
CA LEU A 721 14.03 -15.93 -20.65
C LEU A 721 13.50 -17.26 -20.12
N ARG A 722 12.27 -17.66 -20.49
CA ARG A 722 11.74 -18.98 -20.15
C ARG A 722 12.47 -20.10 -20.88
N ALA A 723 12.75 -19.92 -22.18
CA ALA A 723 13.54 -20.89 -22.94
C ALA A 723 14.93 -21.09 -22.31
N LYS A 724 15.63 -19.99 -21.98
CA LYS A 724 16.91 -20.02 -21.27
C LYS A 724 16.82 -20.64 -19.87
N ALA A 725 15.70 -20.44 -19.18
CA ALA A 725 15.43 -21.06 -17.89
C ALA A 725 14.96 -22.53 -17.99
N GLY A 726 14.68 -23.07 -19.18
CA GLY A 726 14.11 -24.41 -19.34
C GLY A 726 12.67 -24.52 -18.81
N LEU A 727 11.87 -23.46 -18.96
CA LEU A 727 10.49 -23.38 -18.48
C LEU A 727 9.50 -23.43 -19.64
N GLN A 728 8.45 -24.24 -19.51
CA GLN A 728 7.36 -24.25 -20.49
C GLN A 728 6.46 -23.00 -20.40
N ALA A 729 5.72 -22.73 -21.48
CA ALA A 729 4.76 -21.64 -21.56
C ALA A 729 3.41 -22.07 -20.97
N ILE A 730 2.92 -21.31 -19.98
CA ILE A 730 1.63 -21.55 -19.32
C ILE A 730 0.85 -20.24 -19.34
N ALA A 731 -0.35 -20.25 -19.92
CA ALA A 731 -1.23 -19.08 -19.96
C ALA A 731 -2.07 -19.01 -18.68
N PRO A 732 -2.37 -17.80 -18.16
CA PRO A 732 -3.36 -17.63 -17.10
C PRO A 732 -4.75 -18.04 -17.61
N VAL A 733 -5.67 -18.37 -16.71
CA VAL A 733 -7.05 -18.78 -17.05
C VAL A 733 -8.07 -18.00 -16.24
N PRO A 734 -9.34 -17.92 -16.68
CA PRO A 734 -10.44 -17.37 -15.88
C PRO A 734 -10.41 -17.90 -14.45
N THR A 735 -10.21 -16.99 -13.49
CA THR A 735 -9.99 -17.32 -12.08
C THR A 735 -11.10 -16.74 -11.21
N ALA A 736 -11.76 -17.62 -10.46
CA ALA A 736 -12.68 -17.24 -9.39
C ALA A 736 -11.99 -17.32 -8.02
N THR A 737 -12.59 -16.66 -7.03
CA THR A 737 -12.22 -16.74 -5.62
C THR A 737 -13.46 -16.52 -4.75
N TRP A 738 -13.27 -16.50 -3.43
CA TRP A 738 -14.26 -16.09 -2.45
C TRP A 738 -13.60 -15.23 -1.37
N GLN A 739 -14.41 -14.58 -0.53
CA GLN A 739 -13.89 -13.84 0.63
C GLN A 739 -13.41 -14.79 1.74
N ASN A 740 -12.25 -14.55 2.34
CA ASN A 740 -11.71 -15.43 3.41
C ASN A 740 -12.56 -15.54 4.70
N VAL A 741 -13.74 -14.88 4.78
CA VAL A 741 -14.73 -15.03 5.86
C VAL A 741 -15.89 -15.96 5.53
N CYS A 742 -15.96 -16.50 4.32
CA CYS A 742 -17.04 -17.41 3.95
C CYS A 742 -17.09 -18.62 4.91
N SER A 743 -18.30 -18.99 5.34
CA SER A 743 -18.56 -20.27 5.99
C SER A 743 -18.26 -21.43 5.05
N GLN A 744 -18.15 -22.66 5.56
CA GLN A 744 -17.91 -23.82 4.69
C GLN A 744 -19.05 -24.02 3.67
N GLU A 745 -20.29 -23.73 4.06
CA GLU A 745 -21.44 -23.75 3.14
C GLU A 745 -21.29 -22.70 2.03
N GLN A 746 -20.87 -21.48 2.38
CA GLN A 746 -20.63 -20.41 1.42
C GLN A 746 -19.48 -20.73 0.47
N ILE A 747 -18.40 -21.31 0.97
CA ILE A 747 -17.27 -21.79 0.15
C ILE A 747 -17.77 -22.86 -0.83
N ASN A 748 -18.54 -23.83 -0.35
CA ASN A 748 -19.07 -24.90 -1.19
C ASN A 748 -19.98 -24.37 -2.31
N ALA A 749 -20.83 -23.39 -1.99
CA ALA A 749 -21.67 -22.72 -2.98
C ALA A 749 -20.83 -21.93 -3.99
N ALA A 750 -19.83 -21.16 -3.54
CA ALA A 750 -18.93 -20.41 -4.41
C ALA A 750 -18.17 -21.32 -5.39
N ILE A 751 -17.69 -22.49 -4.94
CA ILE A 751 -17.00 -23.49 -5.80
C ILE A 751 -17.94 -23.99 -6.92
N ARG A 752 -19.14 -24.43 -6.56
CA ARG A 752 -20.13 -24.89 -7.56
C ARG A 752 -20.53 -23.77 -8.52
N THR A 753 -20.72 -22.57 -8.01
CA THR A 753 -21.06 -21.38 -8.80
C THR A 753 -19.94 -21.04 -9.78
N ALA A 754 -18.67 -21.02 -9.35
CA ALA A 754 -17.53 -20.76 -10.24
C ALA A 754 -17.50 -21.74 -11.43
N ALA A 755 -17.70 -23.02 -11.17
CA ALA A 755 -17.76 -24.04 -12.23
C ALA A 755 -18.90 -23.78 -13.21
N LYS A 756 -20.11 -23.49 -12.71
CA LYS A 756 -21.28 -23.15 -13.54
C LYS A 756 -21.08 -21.90 -14.39
N LEU A 757 -20.37 -20.90 -13.86
CA LEU A 757 -20.06 -19.64 -14.56
C LEU A 757 -18.89 -19.81 -15.56
N GLY A 758 -18.33 -21.01 -15.72
CA GLY A 758 -17.28 -21.29 -16.70
C GLY A 758 -15.87 -20.85 -16.29
N PHE A 759 -15.61 -20.55 -15.02
CA PHE A 759 -14.24 -20.35 -14.55
C PHE A 759 -13.45 -21.68 -14.63
N LYS A 760 -12.12 -21.60 -14.72
CA LYS A 760 -11.23 -22.77 -14.81
C LYS A 760 -10.34 -22.96 -13.59
N ARG A 761 -10.09 -21.90 -12.85
CA ARG A 761 -9.24 -21.91 -11.66
C ARG A 761 -9.97 -21.27 -10.48
N MET A 762 -9.71 -21.81 -9.30
CA MET A 762 -10.24 -21.31 -8.05
C MET A 762 -9.08 -20.93 -7.13
N ALA A 763 -8.90 -19.63 -6.91
CA ALA A 763 -7.93 -19.10 -5.96
C ALA A 763 -8.44 -19.29 -4.52
N LEU A 764 -7.59 -19.83 -3.64
CA LEU A 764 -7.94 -20.00 -2.23
C LEU A 764 -7.33 -18.85 -1.43
N PRO A 765 -8.15 -18.02 -0.74
CA PRO A 765 -7.67 -16.83 -0.03
C PRO A 765 -7.09 -17.18 1.36
N LEU A 766 -6.06 -18.04 1.39
CA LEU A 766 -5.45 -18.61 2.61
C LEU A 766 -4.42 -17.66 3.26
N CYS A 767 -4.83 -16.46 3.64
CA CYS A 767 -3.91 -15.34 3.86
C CYS A 767 -3.33 -15.13 5.29
N PRO A 768 -2.01 -15.33 5.55
CA PRO A 768 -1.04 -16.29 4.99
C PRO A 768 -1.07 -17.64 5.69
N SER A 769 -0.79 -18.70 4.92
CA SER A 769 -0.60 -20.03 5.49
C SER A 769 0.88 -20.39 5.52
N PRO A 770 1.34 -21.04 6.61
CA PRO A 770 2.66 -21.67 6.69
C PRO A 770 2.92 -22.59 5.50
N ILE A 771 4.16 -22.63 4.99
CA ILE A 771 4.57 -23.52 3.88
C ILE A 771 4.26 -24.99 4.24
N GLU A 772 4.61 -25.38 5.46
CA GLU A 772 4.36 -26.71 6.04
C GLU A 772 2.88 -27.11 6.12
N GLY A 773 1.97 -26.13 5.98
CA GLY A 773 0.53 -26.36 6.01
C GLY A 773 -0.09 -26.71 4.66
N VAL A 774 0.63 -26.58 3.54
CA VAL A 774 0.05 -26.68 2.18
C VAL A 774 -0.57 -28.05 1.86
N ASP A 775 -0.04 -29.12 2.46
CA ASP A 775 -0.45 -30.51 2.27
C ASP A 775 -1.31 -31.06 3.43
N ASN A 776 -1.81 -30.19 4.32
CA ASN A 776 -2.60 -30.67 5.45
C ASN A 776 -3.95 -31.31 5.01
N PRO A 777 -4.48 -32.30 5.75
CA PRO A 777 -5.67 -33.06 5.33
C PRO A 777 -6.90 -32.21 5.01
N ARG A 778 -7.09 -31.09 5.73
CA ARG A 778 -8.23 -30.19 5.52
C ARG A 778 -8.14 -29.43 4.19
N LEU A 779 -6.94 -28.97 3.83
CA LEU A 779 -6.71 -28.33 2.54
C LEU A 779 -6.77 -29.34 1.40
N MET A 780 -6.22 -30.54 1.60
CA MET A 780 -6.29 -31.64 0.64
C MET A 780 -7.73 -32.02 0.30
N ALA A 781 -8.61 -32.13 1.30
CA ALA A 781 -10.05 -32.34 1.08
C ALA A 781 -10.68 -31.22 0.25
N ARG A 782 -10.24 -29.96 0.46
CA ARG A 782 -10.73 -28.82 -0.32
C ARG A 782 -10.21 -28.83 -1.76
N TYR A 783 -8.95 -29.20 -2.00
CA TYR A 783 -8.41 -29.36 -3.34
C TYR A 783 -9.18 -30.42 -4.12
N LYS A 784 -9.44 -31.56 -3.49
CA LYS A 784 -10.27 -32.64 -4.06
C LYS A 784 -11.66 -32.12 -4.45
N MET A 785 -12.35 -31.42 -3.55
CA MET A 785 -13.66 -30.85 -3.85
C MET A 785 -13.64 -29.87 -5.04
N ILE A 786 -12.62 -29.02 -5.13
CA ILE A 786 -12.47 -28.09 -6.27
C ILE A 786 -12.27 -28.87 -7.57
N ARG A 787 -11.45 -29.93 -7.55
CA ARG A 787 -11.22 -30.82 -8.70
C ARG A 787 -12.46 -31.59 -9.13
N GLU A 788 -13.27 -32.08 -8.19
CA GLU A 788 -14.55 -32.73 -8.45
C GLU A 788 -15.54 -31.80 -9.18
N ASN A 789 -15.36 -30.48 -9.07
CA ASN A 789 -16.14 -29.48 -9.81
C ASN A 789 -15.47 -29.03 -11.13
N GLY A 790 -14.40 -29.71 -11.57
CA GLY A 790 -13.70 -29.40 -12.82
C GLY A 790 -12.83 -28.14 -12.78
N LEU A 791 -12.49 -27.65 -11.59
CA LEU A 791 -11.69 -26.45 -11.38
C LEU A 791 -10.27 -26.79 -10.93
N ILE A 792 -9.33 -25.88 -11.18
CA ILE A 792 -7.93 -25.98 -10.74
C ILE A 792 -7.77 -25.29 -9.38
N PRO A 793 -7.37 -26.00 -8.30
CA PRO A 793 -7.05 -25.37 -7.03
C PRO A 793 -5.78 -24.54 -7.13
N PHE A 794 -5.86 -23.31 -6.61
CA PHE A 794 -4.79 -22.31 -6.64
C PHE A 794 -4.59 -21.69 -5.26
N PRO A 795 -3.85 -22.37 -4.34
CA PRO A 795 -3.64 -21.86 -3.00
C PRO A 795 -2.60 -20.73 -2.97
N TRP A 796 -2.76 -19.87 -1.98
CA TRP A 796 -1.75 -18.91 -1.55
C TRP A 796 -0.80 -19.58 -0.57
N THR A 797 0.51 -19.41 -0.73
CA THR A 797 1.52 -19.85 0.24
C THR A 797 2.59 -18.79 0.41
N ALA A 798 3.19 -18.72 1.61
CA ALA A 798 4.44 -18.01 1.78
C ALA A 798 5.45 -18.58 0.76
N GLY A 799 6.13 -17.70 0.04
CA GLY A 799 7.05 -18.09 -1.01
C GLY A 799 8.44 -18.37 -0.45
N ASP A 800 9.06 -17.34 0.11
CA ASP A 800 10.47 -17.35 0.53
C ASP A 800 10.67 -16.86 1.98
N TYR A 801 9.61 -16.83 2.79
CA TYR A 801 9.67 -16.39 4.17
C TYR A 801 8.85 -17.30 5.10
N CYS A 802 9.04 -17.14 6.41
CA CYS A 802 8.28 -17.81 7.46
C CYS A 802 7.78 -16.81 8.51
N HIS A 803 6.83 -17.21 9.36
CA HIS A 803 6.24 -16.37 10.42
C HIS A 803 6.97 -16.46 11.77
N GLY A 804 8.28 -16.76 11.73
CA GLY A 804 9.11 -16.88 12.91
C GLY A 804 8.75 -18.08 13.78
N ASP A 805 8.89 -17.95 15.11
CA ASP A 805 8.86 -19.09 16.05
C ASP A 805 7.51 -19.83 16.13
N SER A 806 6.47 -19.28 15.48
CA SER A 806 5.19 -19.97 15.33
C SER A 806 5.24 -21.16 14.36
N GLU A 807 6.26 -21.23 13.49
CA GLU A 807 6.38 -22.25 12.43
C GLU A 807 7.51 -23.26 12.69
N MET A 808 7.27 -24.51 12.30
CA MET A 808 8.20 -25.63 12.50
C MET A 808 9.51 -25.40 11.74
N ILE A 809 9.45 -24.96 10.48
CA ILE A 809 10.64 -24.68 9.68
C ILE A 809 11.60 -23.69 10.37
N PHE A 810 11.08 -22.69 11.09
CA PHE A 810 11.94 -21.74 11.78
C PHE A 810 12.47 -22.28 13.10
N ARG A 811 11.69 -23.06 13.84
CA ARG A 811 12.15 -23.64 15.12
C ARG A 811 13.24 -24.67 14.92
N GLU A 812 13.12 -25.50 13.89
CA GLU A 812 13.94 -26.69 13.71
C GLU A 812 15.08 -26.49 12.71
N HIS A 813 14.94 -25.56 11.75
CA HIS A 813 15.87 -25.43 10.63
C HIS A 813 16.45 -24.03 10.42
N LYS A 814 17.10 -23.47 11.45
CA LYS A 814 17.74 -22.12 11.39
C LYS A 814 18.83 -22.01 10.30
N GLU A 815 19.34 -23.13 9.81
CA GLU A 815 20.31 -23.27 8.73
C GLU A 815 19.71 -23.11 7.32
N TRP A 816 18.38 -23.14 7.19
CA TRP A 816 17.68 -22.89 5.91
C TRP A 816 17.49 -21.42 5.59
N PHE A 817 17.87 -20.51 6.49
CA PHE A 817 17.61 -19.09 6.34
C PHE A 817 18.84 -18.31 5.86
N VAL A 818 18.56 -17.26 5.08
CA VAL A 818 19.56 -16.30 4.61
C VAL A 818 20.23 -15.61 5.80
N ARG A 819 21.56 -15.51 5.78
CA ARG A 819 22.33 -14.73 6.76
C ARG A 819 22.81 -13.43 6.14
N ASN A 820 22.72 -12.34 6.91
CA ASN A 820 23.32 -11.07 6.57
C ASN A 820 24.84 -11.08 6.84
N MET A 821 25.52 -9.98 6.48
CA MET A 821 26.98 -9.81 6.68
C MET A 821 27.43 -9.91 8.15
N GLN A 822 26.51 -9.75 9.11
CA GLN A 822 26.79 -9.89 10.55
C GLN A 822 26.50 -11.32 11.06
N GLY A 823 26.21 -12.27 10.17
CA GLY A 823 25.89 -13.66 10.51
C GLY A 823 24.48 -13.86 11.12
N LYS A 824 23.66 -12.80 11.17
CA LYS A 824 22.28 -12.86 11.69
C LYS A 824 21.32 -13.28 10.59
N ILE A 825 20.24 -13.96 10.97
CA ILE A 825 19.16 -14.31 10.04
C ILE A 825 18.57 -13.01 9.47
N HIS A 826 18.50 -12.94 8.15
CA HIS A 826 17.83 -11.86 7.44
C HIS A 826 16.31 -12.04 7.57
N ALA A 827 15.61 -10.93 7.79
CA ALA A 827 14.17 -10.93 7.94
C ALA A 827 13.54 -9.73 7.21
N TYR A 828 12.45 -9.96 6.50
CA TYR A 828 11.61 -8.89 5.96
C TYR A 828 10.89 -8.16 7.09
N ALA A 829 10.80 -6.84 6.97
CA ALA A 829 10.23 -5.96 7.99
C ALA A 829 10.90 -6.09 9.38
N ASN A 830 12.09 -6.70 9.47
CA ASN A 830 12.72 -7.17 10.72
C ASN A 830 11.91 -8.21 11.52
N VAL A 831 10.91 -8.86 10.91
CA VAL A 831 9.99 -9.79 11.60
C VAL A 831 9.93 -11.16 10.93
N HIS A 832 9.98 -11.23 9.60
CA HIS A 832 9.73 -12.46 8.84
C HIS A 832 11.04 -13.05 8.29
N PRO A 833 11.60 -14.11 8.90
CA PRO A 833 12.84 -14.71 8.47
C PRO A 833 12.78 -15.20 7.02
N VAL A 834 13.82 -14.91 6.25
CA VAL A 834 13.91 -15.18 4.82
C VAL A 834 14.64 -16.49 4.55
N ILE A 835 14.01 -17.36 3.77
CA ILE A 835 14.49 -18.67 3.38
C ILE A 835 15.54 -18.55 2.27
N ASP A 836 16.65 -19.26 2.41
CA ASP A 836 17.65 -19.41 1.37
C ASP A 836 17.16 -20.42 0.33
N LEU A 837 16.58 -19.93 -0.77
CA LEU A 837 16.08 -20.79 -1.85
C LEU A 837 17.19 -21.63 -2.51
N ASN A 838 18.47 -21.24 -2.33
CA ASN A 838 19.61 -22.02 -2.80
C ASN A 838 19.97 -23.18 -1.86
N ASN A 839 19.40 -23.26 -0.65
CA ASN A 839 19.60 -24.40 0.25
C ASN A 839 18.97 -25.68 -0.32
N ALA A 840 19.81 -26.71 -0.53
CA ALA A 840 19.38 -27.99 -1.11
C ALA A 840 18.47 -28.81 -0.18
N ASP A 841 18.73 -28.79 1.13
CA ASP A 841 17.94 -29.54 2.12
C ASP A 841 16.53 -28.94 2.23
N PHE A 842 16.44 -27.60 2.26
CA PHE A 842 15.16 -26.91 2.18
C PHE A 842 14.40 -27.31 0.91
N ARG A 843 15.03 -27.24 -0.28
CA ARG A 843 14.36 -27.61 -1.54
C ARG A 843 13.88 -29.07 -1.53
N LYS A 844 14.70 -30.00 -1.02
CA LYS A 844 14.32 -31.41 -0.90
C LYS A 844 13.06 -31.58 -0.03
N TRP A 845 13.04 -30.94 1.15
CA TRP A 845 11.87 -30.95 2.02
C TRP A 845 10.65 -30.29 1.36
N TYR A 846 10.86 -29.13 0.74
CA TYR A 846 9.82 -28.35 0.07
C TYR A 846 9.19 -29.11 -1.09
N PHE A 847 9.98 -29.78 -1.93
CA PHE A 847 9.47 -30.60 -3.03
C PHE A 847 8.64 -31.77 -2.52
N ALA A 848 9.05 -32.46 -1.45
CA ALA A 848 8.23 -33.52 -0.86
C ALA A 848 6.86 -33.01 -0.39
N LYS A 849 6.82 -31.84 0.25
CA LYS A 849 5.58 -31.18 0.67
C LYS A 849 4.69 -30.79 -0.51
N MET A 850 5.29 -30.21 -1.54
CA MET A 850 4.57 -29.75 -2.72
C MET A 850 4.06 -30.92 -3.56
N ASP A 851 4.83 -32.00 -3.70
CA ASP A 851 4.40 -33.22 -4.40
C ASP A 851 3.20 -33.88 -3.70
N ASN A 852 3.16 -33.86 -2.37
CA ASN A 852 1.97 -34.30 -1.64
C ASN A 852 0.76 -33.43 -1.96
N ALA A 853 0.91 -32.10 -1.96
CA ALA A 853 -0.18 -31.19 -2.30
C ALA A 853 -0.65 -31.35 -3.76
N ILE A 854 0.26 -31.58 -4.70
CA ILE A 854 -0.03 -31.87 -6.11
C ILE A 854 -0.81 -33.17 -6.24
N LYS A 855 -0.40 -34.25 -5.54
CA LYS A 855 -1.17 -35.51 -5.47
C LYS A 855 -2.58 -35.30 -4.91
N GLY A 856 -2.75 -34.34 -4.00
CA GLY A 856 -4.05 -33.91 -3.47
C GLY A 856 -4.92 -33.12 -4.44
N GLY A 857 -4.37 -32.71 -5.58
CA GLY A 857 -5.06 -32.02 -6.64
C GLY A 857 -4.65 -30.57 -6.84
N VAL A 858 -3.64 -30.01 -6.16
CA VAL A 858 -3.14 -28.66 -6.51
C VAL A 858 -2.72 -28.63 -7.99
N GLY A 859 -3.03 -27.55 -8.70
CA GLY A 859 -2.60 -27.36 -10.09
C GLY A 859 -2.13 -25.96 -10.43
N ALA A 860 -2.17 -25.06 -9.46
CA ALA A 860 -1.49 -23.77 -9.53
C ALA A 860 -1.09 -23.34 -8.10
N LEU A 861 -0.10 -22.48 -7.94
CA LEU A 861 0.33 -21.92 -6.65
C LEU A 861 0.71 -20.45 -6.78
N TYR A 862 0.23 -19.63 -5.85
CA TYR A 862 0.74 -18.27 -5.71
C TYR A 862 1.82 -18.23 -4.64
N PHE A 863 2.99 -17.70 -4.98
CA PHE A 863 4.09 -17.50 -4.05
C PHE A 863 4.17 -16.05 -3.61
N ASP A 864 3.86 -15.83 -2.34
CA ASP A 864 3.95 -14.52 -1.73
C ASP A 864 5.39 -14.10 -1.47
N MET A 865 5.68 -12.81 -1.67
CA MET A 865 7.01 -12.18 -1.52
C MET A 865 8.15 -12.78 -2.37
N TYR A 866 7.86 -13.75 -3.23
CA TYR A 866 8.87 -14.48 -4.01
C TYR A 866 9.64 -13.59 -5.00
N GLY A 867 9.03 -12.49 -5.46
CA GLY A 867 9.71 -11.48 -6.28
C GLY A 867 10.83 -10.75 -5.52
N THR A 868 10.63 -10.52 -4.22
CA THR A 868 11.66 -9.97 -3.33
C THR A 868 12.77 -10.99 -3.06
N ALA A 869 12.42 -12.30 -3.04
CA ALA A 869 13.38 -13.39 -2.86
C ALA A 869 14.54 -13.34 -3.83
N MET A 870 14.26 -13.04 -5.10
CA MET A 870 15.19 -13.23 -6.22
C MET A 870 16.53 -12.52 -6.03
N GLY A 871 16.53 -11.41 -5.30
CA GLY A 871 17.74 -10.63 -5.02
C GLY A 871 18.55 -11.05 -3.81
N ASN A 872 18.01 -11.90 -2.93
CA ASN A 872 18.64 -12.19 -1.65
C ASN A 872 19.94 -12.98 -1.82
N ILE A 873 20.95 -12.63 -1.03
CA ILE A 873 22.26 -13.27 -1.00
C ILE A 873 22.51 -13.78 0.42
N ASN A 874 22.92 -15.04 0.55
CA ASN A 874 23.28 -15.63 1.84
C ASN A 874 24.77 -15.41 2.14
N TYR A 875 25.08 -14.40 2.95
CA TYR A 875 26.46 -14.07 3.32
C TYR A 875 27.07 -15.02 4.35
N GLY A 876 26.25 -15.87 4.97
CA GLY A 876 26.74 -16.95 5.85
C GLY A 876 27.41 -18.09 5.08
N ARG A 877 27.36 -18.08 3.74
CA ARG A 877 27.95 -19.09 2.86
C ARG A 877 28.87 -18.42 1.85
N ARG A 878 30.15 -18.77 1.89
CA ARG A 878 31.10 -18.35 0.84
C ARG A 878 30.65 -18.93 -0.50
N ASN A 879 30.81 -18.15 -1.57
CA ASN A 879 30.40 -18.52 -2.93
C ASN A 879 28.90 -18.73 -3.12
N SER A 880 28.06 -18.09 -2.29
CA SER A 880 26.61 -18.16 -2.48
C SER A 880 26.18 -17.43 -3.74
N LEU A 881 25.18 -17.98 -4.42
CA LEU A 881 24.48 -17.32 -5.53
C LEU A 881 23.29 -16.51 -4.99
N PRO A 882 22.74 -15.57 -5.76
CA PRO A 882 21.43 -14.98 -5.48
C PRO A 882 20.33 -16.05 -5.45
N CYS A 883 19.28 -15.84 -4.66
CA CYS A 883 18.20 -16.84 -4.50
C CYS A 883 17.39 -17.10 -5.79
N LEU A 884 17.50 -16.26 -6.83
CA LEU A 884 16.90 -16.51 -8.14
C LEU A 884 17.25 -17.89 -8.72
N TYR A 885 18.48 -18.37 -8.53
CA TYR A 885 18.92 -19.65 -9.08
C TYR A 885 18.13 -20.83 -8.48
N GLY A 886 18.01 -20.89 -7.16
CA GLY A 886 17.14 -21.85 -6.47
C GLY A 886 15.66 -21.66 -6.81
N GLY A 887 15.22 -20.42 -7.02
CA GLY A 887 13.87 -20.10 -7.50
C GLY A 887 13.55 -20.72 -8.86
N ILE A 888 14.49 -20.69 -9.81
CA ILE A 888 14.34 -21.32 -11.13
C ILE A 888 14.22 -22.84 -11.03
N GLU A 889 15.00 -23.50 -10.16
CA GLU A 889 14.86 -24.94 -9.93
C GLU A 889 13.47 -25.28 -9.37
N ILE A 890 12.97 -24.46 -8.44
CA ILE A 890 11.63 -24.61 -7.90
C ILE A 890 10.59 -24.44 -9.03
N PHE A 891 10.74 -23.46 -9.92
CA PHE A 891 9.85 -23.32 -11.07
C PHE A 891 9.92 -24.55 -11.98
N ARG A 892 11.11 -25.05 -12.32
CA ARG A 892 11.26 -26.26 -13.15
C ARG A 892 10.52 -27.46 -12.55
N HIS A 893 10.62 -27.66 -11.24
CA HIS A 893 9.92 -28.74 -10.52
C HIS A 893 8.39 -28.70 -10.75
N PHE A 894 7.77 -27.53 -10.60
CA PHE A 894 6.33 -27.37 -10.80
C PHE A 894 5.93 -27.45 -12.27
N TYR A 895 6.72 -26.85 -13.14
CA TYR A 895 6.44 -26.81 -14.57
C TYR A 895 6.57 -28.19 -15.19
N ALA A 896 7.51 -29.03 -14.75
CA ALA A 896 7.58 -30.45 -15.17
C ALA A 896 6.30 -31.24 -14.86
N GLN A 897 5.53 -30.80 -13.85
CA GLN A 897 4.27 -31.40 -13.43
C GLN A 897 3.03 -30.64 -13.94
N ASN A 898 3.20 -29.69 -14.87
CA ASN A 898 2.14 -28.83 -15.41
C ASN A 898 1.38 -28.01 -14.33
N VAL A 899 2.09 -27.59 -13.28
CA VAL A 899 1.56 -26.73 -12.21
C VAL A 899 1.89 -25.28 -12.51
N MET A 900 0.88 -24.41 -12.52
CA MET A 900 1.08 -22.98 -12.81
C MET A 900 1.60 -22.23 -11.59
N ILE A 901 2.62 -21.39 -11.74
CA ILE A 901 3.11 -20.53 -10.65
C ILE A 901 2.75 -19.08 -10.95
N GLY A 902 2.20 -18.38 -9.95
CA GLY A 902 1.99 -16.93 -9.96
C GLY A 902 2.83 -16.25 -8.89
N ILE A 903 3.44 -15.12 -9.23
CA ILE A 903 4.23 -14.28 -8.31
C ILE A 903 3.77 -12.83 -8.46
N GLU A 904 3.86 -12.05 -7.39
CA GLU A 904 3.58 -10.62 -7.48
C GLU A 904 4.50 -9.90 -8.47
N GLY A 905 3.94 -9.06 -9.34
CA GLY A 905 4.66 -8.23 -10.30
C GLY A 905 4.73 -8.81 -11.72
N GLN A 906 5.58 -8.20 -12.55
CA GLN A 906 5.80 -8.56 -13.95
C GLN A 906 7.00 -9.49 -14.05
N ASN A 907 6.83 -10.79 -13.77
CA ASN A 907 7.94 -11.74 -13.76
C ASN A 907 7.86 -12.63 -15.01
N PRO A 908 8.78 -12.47 -15.99
CA PRO A 908 8.70 -13.20 -17.26
C PRO A 908 8.81 -14.73 -17.11
N LEU A 909 9.33 -15.23 -15.98
CA LEU A 909 9.51 -16.66 -15.72
C LEU A 909 8.25 -17.37 -15.25
N VAL A 910 7.24 -16.63 -14.77
CA VAL A 910 5.99 -17.19 -14.21
C VAL A 910 4.76 -16.45 -14.72
N ILE A 911 3.58 -16.68 -14.12
CA ILE A 911 2.40 -15.85 -14.36
C ILE A 911 2.54 -14.57 -13.54
N ASP A 912 2.34 -13.44 -14.20
CA ASP A 912 2.34 -12.13 -13.55
C ASP A 912 1.10 -11.98 -12.69
N ASN A 913 1.24 -11.71 -11.42
CA ASN A 913 0.10 -11.43 -10.55
C ASN A 913 0.22 -10.04 -9.95
N TRP A 914 -0.83 -9.23 -10.07
CA TRP A 914 -0.81 -7.85 -9.59
C TRP A 914 -1.76 -7.71 -8.42
N TRP A 915 -1.32 -7.20 -7.28
CA TRP A 915 -2.25 -6.81 -6.21
C TRP A 915 -2.91 -5.47 -6.54
N TYR A 916 -3.80 -5.51 -7.53
CA TYR A 916 -4.48 -4.32 -8.03
C TYR A 916 -5.35 -3.73 -6.93
N ARG A 917 -5.10 -2.44 -6.65
CA ARG A 917 -5.88 -1.62 -5.74
C ARG A 917 -6.11 -0.29 -6.41
N GLN A 918 -7.36 0.04 -6.75
CA GLN A 918 -7.72 1.25 -7.49
C GLN A 918 -7.17 2.53 -6.85
N ARG A 919 -7.03 2.55 -5.52
CA ARG A 919 -6.51 3.70 -4.75
C ARG A 919 -4.98 3.88 -4.79
N VAL A 920 -4.22 2.86 -5.20
CA VAL A 920 -2.75 2.86 -5.14
C VAL A 920 -2.14 2.79 -6.55
N TYR A 921 -2.79 2.08 -7.46
CA TYR A 921 -2.34 1.95 -8.83
C TYR A 921 -2.85 3.10 -9.69
N GLN A 922 -2.03 3.52 -10.65
CA GLN A 922 -2.50 4.28 -11.79
C GLN A 922 -3.61 3.48 -12.50
N PRO A 923 -4.64 4.16 -13.03
CA PRO A 923 -5.75 3.46 -13.67
C PRO A 923 -5.26 2.71 -14.91
N PHE A 924 -5.65 1.44 -15.02
CA PHE A 924 -5.40 0.61 -16.21
C PHE A 924 -6.46 0.78 -17.30
N GLN A 925 -7.52 1.56 -17.06
CA GLN A 925 -8.56 1.81 -18.05
C GLN A 925 -7.97 2.49 -19.28
N GLY A 926 -8.04 1.83 -20.43
CA GLY A 926 -7.39 2.27 -21.68
C GLY A 926 -5.88 1.97 -21.77
N ARG A 927 -5.32 1.25 -20.78
CA ARG A 927 -3.91 0.84 -20.68
C ARG A 927 -3.76 -0.65 -20.38
N GLU A 928 -4.80 -1.44 -20.65
CA GLU A 928 -4.85 -2.86 -20.33
C GLU A 928 -3.76 -3.67 -21.07
N PHE A 929 -3.24 -3.15 -22.18
CA PHE A 929 -2.06 -3.66 -22.86
C PHE A 929 -0.83 -3.80 -21.97
N SER A 930 -0.76 -3.10 -20.83
CA SER A 930 0.39 -3.16 -19.91
C SER A 930 0.35 -4.34 -18.93
N ILE A 931 -0.78 -5.03 -18.82
CA ILE A 931 -1.00 -6.14 -17.89
C ILE A 931 -1.35 -7.44 -18.61
N PHE A 932 -0.99 -7.58 -19.89
CA PHE A 932 -1.33 -8.74 -20.71
C PHE A 932 -0.72 -10.04 -20.17
N LEU A 933 -1.42 -11.16 -20.35
CA LEU A 933 -1.05 -12.48 -19.84
C LEU A 933 -0.84 -12.53 -18.31
N ALA A 934 -1.53 -11.67 -17.56
CA ALA A 934 -1.46 -11.62 -16.11
C ALA A 934 -2.69 -12.23 -15.41
N SER A 935 -2.59 -12.42 -14.10
CA SER A 935 -3.73 -12.73 -13.23
C SER A 935 -3.77 -11.82 -12.00
N PRO A 936 -4.28 -10.59 -12.17
CA PRO A 936 -4.42 -9.63 -11.07
C PRO A 936 -5.23 -10.21 -9.90
N SER A 937 -4.68 -10.09 -8.70
CA SER A 937 -5.35 -10.37 -7.44
C SER A 937 -5.88 -9.07 -6.84
N THR A 938 -6.90 -9.17 -5.99
CA THR A 938 -7.28 -8.08 -5.10
C THR A 938 -7.75 -8.61 -3.75
N GLY A 939 -7.44 -7.84 -2.69
CA GLY A 939 -7.95 -8.07 -1.35
C GLY A 939 -9.08 -7.09 -0.94
N THR A 940 -9.37 -6.08 -1.76
CA THR A 940 -10.41 -5.09 -1.45
C THR A 940 -11.69 -5.43 -2.20
N ALA A 941 -12.81 -5.48 -1.47
CA ALA A 941 -14.13 -5.61 -2.07
C ALA A 941 -14.35 -4.52 -3.14
N GLY A 942 -14.64 -4.93 -4.38
CA GLY A 942 -14.95 -4.04 -5.51
C GLY A 942 -13.81 -3.74 -6.47
N ASP A 943 -12.55 -3.92 -6.04
CA ASP A 943 -11.38 -3.75 -6.92
C ASP A 943 -11.36 -4.80 -8.06
N ASP A 944 -11.93 -5.98 -7.83
CA ASP A 944 -12.08 -7.05 -8.83
C ASP A 944 -13.07 -6.67 -9.94
N MET A 945 -13.93 -5.68 -9.68
CA MET A 945 -14.94 -5.16 -10.59
C MET A 945 -14.55 -3.81 -11.22
N ALA A 946 -13.37 -3.28 -10.88
CA ALA A 946 -12.88 -1.99 -11.34
C ALA A 946 -12.17 -2.05 -12.71
N LEU A 947 -11.77 -3.25 -13.13
CA LEU A 947 -11.28 -3.53 -14.48
C LEU A 947 -12.41 -4.17 -15.30
N ASP A 948 -12.61 -3.73 -16.55
CA ASP A 948 -13.61 -4.36 -17.40
C ASP A 948 -13.14 -5.75 -17.83
N TYR A 949 -13.96 -6.77 -17.51
CA TYR A 949 -13.57 -8.16 -17.67
C TYR A 949 -13.31 -8.55 -19.13
N PHE A 950 -14.08 -8.02 -20.09
CA PHE A 950 -13.86 -8.34 -21.50
C PHE A 950 -12.57 -7.68 -22.00
N ARG A 951 -12.35 -6.41 -21.64
CA ARG A 951 -11.12 -5.68 -21.98
C ARG A 951 -9.87 -6.32 -21.36
N THR A 952 -9.89 -6.80 -20.13
CA THR A 952 -8.74 -7.52 -19.58
C THR A 952 -8.60 -8.90 -20.24
N SER A 953 -9.71 -9.59 -20.48
CA SER A 953 -9.70 -10.91 -21.13
C SER A 953 -9.14 -10.86 -22.55
N MET A 954 -9.35 -9.80 -23.33
CA MET A 954 -8.76 -9.70 -24.69
C MET A 954 -7.22 -9.54 -24.66
N PHE A 955 -6.63 -9.18 -23.51
CA PHE A 955 -5.18 -9.22 -23.28
C PHE A 955 -4.71 -10.49 -22.57
N GLY A 956 -5.57 -11.51 -22.45
CA GLY A 956 -5.23 -12.75 -21.74
C GLY A 956 -5.08 -12.53 -20.24
N THR A 957 -5.76 -11.52 -19.69
CA THR A 957 -5.60 -11.10 -18.30
C THR A 957 -6.86 -11.40 -17.50
N PHE A 958 -6.71 -12.23 -16.46
CA PHE A 958 -7.86 -12.73 -15.69
C PHE A 958 -7.73 -12.35 -14.21
N THR A 959 -8.44 -11.28 -13.83
CA THR A 959 -8.56 -10.84 -12.44
C THR A 959 -9.28 -11.90 -11.60
N TYR A 960 -8.92 -12.03 -10.32
CA TYR A 960 -9.62 -12.91 -9.40
C TYR A 960 -11.01 -12.36 -9.10
N ILE A 961 -12.06 -13.08 -9.51
CA ILE A 961 -13.44 -12.64 -9.31
C ILE A 961 -14.04 -13.30 -8.07
N ASN A 962 -14.49 -12.51 -7.10
CA ASN A 962 -15.24 -13.04 -5.95
C ASN A 962 -16.63 -13.49 -6.39
N VAL A 963 -16.89 -14.80 -6.42
CA VAL A 963 -18.20 -15.33 -6.86
C VAL A 963 -19.13 -15.69 -5.71
N ASP A 964 -18.66 -15.58 -4.46
CA ASP A 964 -19.49 -15.84 -3.28
C ASP A 964 -20.63 -14.81 -3.15
N GLY A 965 -20.47 -13.59 -3.66
CA GLY A 965 -21.57 -12.60 -3.66
C GLY A 965 -22.69 -13.06 -4.59
N TYR A 966 -22.33 -13.40 -5.81
CA TYR A 966 -23.23 -13.96 -6.80
C TYR A 966 -23.95 -15.22 -6.32
N ALA A 967 -23.23 -16.13 -5.65
CA ALA A 967 -23.82 -17.37 -5.11
C ALA A 967 -24.94 -17.13 -4.07
N PHE A 968 -25.00 -15.95 -3.45
CA PHE A 968 -25.98 -15.61 -2.40
C PHE A 968 -26.82 -14.38 -2.72
N GLY A 969 -26.81 -13.87 -3.97
CA GLY A 969 -27.57 -12.68 -4.36
C GLY A 969 -27.11 -11.40 -3.63
N PHE A 970 -25.80 -11.28 -3.41
CA PHE A 970 -25.17 -10.22 -2.63
C PHE A 970 -24.15 -9.44 -3.47
N GLU A 971 -24.20 -8.11 -3.39
CA GLU A 971 -23.29 -7.20 -4.10
C GLU A 971 -22.34 -6.47 -3.16
N ARG A 972 -21.04 -6.51 -3.46
CA ARG A 972 -19.97 -5.74 -2.79
C ARG A 972 -19.68 -4.42 -3.49
N THR A 973 -20.04 -4.34 -4.76
CA THR A 973 -20.08 -3.10 -5.53
C THR A 973 -21.39 -3.06 -6.29
N PRO A 974 -22.03 -1.88 -6.43
CA PRO A 974 -23.29 -1.79 -7.17
C PRO A 974 -23.17 -2.40 -8.57
N GLY A 975 -24.13 -3.27 -8.90
CA GLY A 975 -24.20 -3.95 -10.20
C GLY A 975 -23.23 -5.13 -10.36
N GLU A 976 -22.60 -5.60 -9.29
CA GLU A 976 -21.74 -6.79 -9.31
C GLU A 976 -22.46 -8.03 -9.88
N LEU A 977 -23.73 -8.28 -9.54
CA LEU A 977 -24.43 -9.48 -10.02
C LEU A 977 -24.54 -9.48 -11.55
N ALA A 978 -24.95 -8.35 -12.14
CA ALA A 978 -25.06 -8.18 -13.58
C ALA A 978 -23.69 -8.30 -14.29
N LYS A 979 -22.62 -7.79 -13.65
CA LYS A 979 -21.26 -7.94 -14.16
C LYS A 979 -20.83 -9.41 -14.17
N VAL A 980 -21.08 -10.17 -13.10
CA VAL A 980 -20.76 -11.60 -13.01
C VAL A 980 -21.58 -12.43 -14.01
N GLU A 981 -22.85 -12.08 -14.26
CA GLU A 981 -23.67 -12.71 -15.30
C GLU A 981 -23.10 -12.47 -16.70
N ARG A 982 -22.61 -11.25 -16.99
CA ARG A 982 -21.90 -10.98 -18.23
C ARG A 982 -20.64 -11.84 -18.35
N MET A 983 -19.85 -11.99 -17.29
CA MET A 983 -18.68 -12.88 -17.28
C MET A 983 -19.06 -14.33 -17.58
N ALA A 984 -20.18 -14.82 -17.04
CA ALA A 984 -20.68 -16.17 -17.28
C ALA A 984 -20.95 -16.43 -18.77
N LYS A 985 -21.46 -15.43 -19.49
CA LYS A 985 -21.69 -15.49 -20.94
C LYS A 985 -20.38 -15.47 -21.73
N LEU A 986 -19.37 -14.74 -21.25
CA LEU A 986 -18.07 -14.60 -21.91
C LEU A 986 -17.13 -15.79 -21.71
N ASN A 987 -17.12 -16.38 -20.52
CA ASN A 987 -16.18 -17.42 -20.12
C ASN A 987 -16.15 -18.63 -21.07
N PRO A 988 -17.27 -19.20 -21.54
CA PRO A 988 -17.24 -20.29 -22.52
C PRO A 988 -16.47 -19.92 -23.79
N HIS A 989 -16.66 -18.70 -24.29
CA HIS A 989 -16.01 -18.22 -25.50
C HIS A 989 -14.52 -17.96 -25.30
N ILE A 990 -14.14 -17.37 -24.15
CA ILE A 990 -12.76 -17.16 -23.74
C ILE A 990 -12.04 -18.51 -23.60
N ASN A 991 -12.66 -19.47 -22.91
CA ASN A 991 -12.10 -20.80 -22.71
C ASN A 991 -11.87 -21.53 -24.04
N LYS A 992 -12.80 -21.41 -25.00
CA LYS A 992 -12.63 -21.96 -26.36
C LYS A 992 -11.44 -21.30 -27.07
N ALA A 993 -11.29 -19.97 -26.98
CA ALA A 993 -10.14 -19.27 -27.54
C ALA A 993 -8.82 -19.75 -26.90
N GLN A 994 -8.78 -19.94 -25.59
CA GLN A 994 -7.60 -20.47 -24.90
C GLN A 994 -7.27 -21.90 -25.31
N GLN A 995 -8.26 -22.77 -25.47
CA GLN A 995 -8.05 -24.14 -25.94
C GLN A 995 -7.50 -24.19 -27.36
N LEU A 996 -8.04 -23.34 -28.24
CA LEU A 996 -7.63 -23.25 -29.64
C LEU A 996 -6.22 -22.67 -29.80
N VAL A 997 -5.90 -21.60 -29.06
CA VAL A 997 -4.64 -20.86 -29.23
C VAL A 997 -3.53 -21.39 -28.30
N GLY A 998 -3.86 -21.96 -27.15
CA GLY A 998 -2.88 -22.32 -26.13
C GLY A 998 -2.26 -21.08 -25.48
N TYR A 999 -0.94 -20.91 -25.63
CA TYR A 999 -0.24 -19.70 -25.17
C TYR A 999 -0.25 -18.65 -26.29
N PRO A 1000 -1.04 -17.56 -26.16
CA PRO A 1000 -1.28 -16.65 -27.27
C PRO A 1000 -0.14 -15.63 -27.41
N TYR A 1001 0.15 -15.28 -28.65
CA TYR A 1001 0.72 -13.99 -29.00
C TYR A 1001 -0.41 -12.98 -29.20
N ILE A 1002 -0.34 -11.84 -28.51
CA ILE A 1002 -1.43 -10.84 -28.46
C ILE A 1002 -0.99 -9.57 -29.19
N ARG A 1003 -1.88 -9.03 -30.03
CA ARG A 1003 -1.74 -7.70 -30.67
C ARG A 1003 -3.01 -6.88 -30.47
N GLU A 1004 -2.88 -5.58 -30.28
CA GLU A 1004 -3.97 -4.62 -30.45
C GLU A 1004 -4.35 -4.50 -31.94
N THR A 1005 -5.65 -4.27 -32.16
CA THR A 1005 -6.27 -4.02 -33.46
C THR A 1005 -7.21 -2.82 -33.31
N PRO A 1006 -7.66 -2.17 -34.40
CA PRO A 1006 -8.57 -1.02 -34.30
C PRO A 1006 -9.89 -1.28 -33.54
N PHE A 1007 -10.30 -2.54 -33.40
CA PHE A 1007 -11.57 -2.96 -32.79
C PHE A 1007 -11.42 -3.70 -31.44
N GLY A 1008 -10.19 -4.01 -31.01
CA GLY A 1008 -9.92 -4.86 -29.85
C GLY A 1008 -8.55 -5.52 -29.95
N THR A 1009 -8.47 -6.86 -29.88
CA THR A 1009 -7.18 -7.58 -30.01
C THR A 1009 -7.27 -8.84 -30.88
N SER A 1010 -6.11 -9.33 -31.29
CA SER A 1010 -5.95 -10.66 -31.88
C SER A 1010 -5.06 -11.53 -31.02
N TRP A 1011 -5.43 -12.79 -30.88
CA TRP A 1011 -4.61 -13.86 -30.30
C TRP A 1011 -4.18 -14.79 -31.41
N ILE A 1012 -2.89 -15.04 -31.55
CA ILE A 1012 -2.32 -15.88 -32.60
C ILE A 1012 -1.30 -16.83 -31.98
N SER A 1013 -1.29 -18.07 -32.44
CA SER A 1013 -0.27 -19.07 -32.15
C SER A 1013 -0.06 -19.97 -33.37
N GLU A 1014 0.80 -20.97 -33.25
CA GLU A 1014 0.91 -22.03 -34.26
C GLU A 1014 -0.34 -22.93 -34.33
N LYS A 1015 -1.14 -23.00 -33.26
CA LYS A 1015 -2.32 -23.88 -33.14
C LYS A 1015 -3.61 -23.28 -33.73
N GLY A 1016 -3.66 -21.96 -33.85
CA GLY A 1016 -4.85 -21.23 -34.28
C GLY A 1016 -4.87 -19.80 -33.72
N GLY A 1017 -6.01 -19.14 -33.88
CA GLY A 1017 -6.19 -17.75 -33.45
C GLY A 1017 -7.58 -17.39 -32.97
N ALA A 1018 -7.71 -16.21 -32.39
CA ALA A 1018 -8.99 -15.62 -32.01
C ALA A 1018 -8.94 -14.10 -32.16
N LEU A 1019 -10.06 -13.49 -32.56
CA LEU A 1019 -10.24 -12.04 -32.65
C LEU A 1019 -11.25 -11.59 -31.60
N PHE A 1020 -10.89 -10.59 -30.81
CA PHE A 1020 -11.71 -10.03 -29.75
C PHE A 1020 -12.21 -8.64 -30.16
N PHE A 1021 -13.53 -8.44 -30.11
CA PHE A 1021 -14.18 -7.21 -30.55
C PHE A 1021 -14.73 -6.44 -29.34
N TYR A 1022 -14.00 -5.44 -28.88
CA TYR A 1022 -14.52 -4.49 -27.89
C TYR A 1022 -15.45 -3.48 -28.56
N ASP A 1023 -15.08 -3.05 -29.76
CA ASP A 1023 -15.86 -2.17 -30.62
C ASP A 1023 -16.69 -2.97 -31.62
N SER A 1024 -17.76 -2.35 -32.14
CA SER A 1024 -18.54 -2.92 -33.23
C SER A 1024 -17.91 -2.60 -34.59
N VAL A 1025 -18.07 -3.51 -35.55
CA VAL A 1025 -17.55 -3.35 -36.91
C VAL A 1025 -18.60 -3.80 -37.93
N LYS A 1026 -19.00 -2.91 -38.84
CA LYS A 1026 -19.99 -3.25 -39.88
C LYS A 1026 -19.44 -4.25 -40.89
N GLU A 1027 -18.19 -4.09 -41.30
CA GLU A 1027 -17.52 -5.03 -42.20
C GLU A 1027 -16.03 -5.12 -41.87
N LEU A 1028 -15.50 -6.33 -41.71
CA LEU A 1028 -14.06 -6.57 -41.50
C LEU A 1028 -13.55 -7.58 -42.52
N LYS A 1029 -12.65 -7.14 -43.40
CA LYS A 1029 -11.85 -8.03 -44.24
C LYS A 1029 -10.61 -8.48 -43.48
N VAL A 1030 -10.45 -9.79 -43.31
CA VAL A 1030 -9.31 -10.38 -42.59
C VAL A 1030 -8.39 -11.06 -43.61
N ASP A 1031 -7.19 -10.52 -43.80
CA ASP A 1031 -6.16 -11.20 -44.56
C ASP A 1031 -5.45 -12.21 -43.63
N LEU A 1032 -5.68 -13.50 -43.89
CA LEU A 1032 -5.30 -14.62 -43.01
C LEU A 1032 -3.98 -15.26 -43.46
N PRO A 1033 -3.22 -15.86 -42.53
CA PRO A 1033 -2.11 -16.73 -42.90
C PRO A 1033 -2.58 -17.82 -43.88
N LYS A 1034 -1.71 -18.20 -44.83
CA LYS A 1034 -2.04 -19.23 -45.83
C LYS A 1034 -2.60 -20.49 -45.16
N GLY A 1035 -3.74 -20.96 -45.68
CA GLY A 1035 -4.45 -22.13 -45.19
C GLY A 1035 -5.40 -21.85 -44.01
N TRP A 1036 -5.33 -20.72 -43.33
CA TRP A 1036 -6.23 -20.42 -42.22
C TRP A 1036 -7.62 -20.01 -42.71
N ARG A 1037 -8.63 -20.28 -41.88
CA ARG A 1037 -10.02 -19.90 -42.13
C ARG A 1037 -10.68 -19.34 -40.87
N ILE A 1038 -11.73 -18.54 -41.06
CA ILE A 1038 -12.59 -18.08 -39.97
C ILE A 1038 -13.63 -19.18 -39.70
N GLU A 1039 -13.81 -19.56 -38.43
CA GLU A 1039 -14.81 -20.57 -38.07
C GLU A 1039 -16.23 -20.07 -38.39
N GLY A 1040 -16.98 -20.86 -39.17
CA GLY A 1040 -18.39 -20.58 -39.48
C GLY A 1040 -18.63 -19.47 -40.51
N VAL A 1041 -17.59 -19.01 -41.21
CA VAL A 1041 -17.69 -17.93 -42.21
C VAL A 1041 -17.11 -18.41 -43.54
N GLU A 1042 -17.85 -18.18 -44.63
CA GLU A 1042 -17.37 -18.42 -45.99
C GLU A 1042 -16.47 -17.26 -46.44
N GLY A 1043 -15.24 -17.58 -46.83
CA GLY A 1043 -14.24 -16.57 -47.19
C GLY A 1043 -13.61 -15.89 -45.96
N ASN A 1044 -13.30 -14.60 -46.10
CA ASN A 1044 -12.50 -13.86 -45.12
C ASN A 1044 -13.11 -12.50 -44.72
N VAL A 1045 -14.43 -12.35 -44.88
CA VAL A 1045 -15.15 -11.12 -44.56
C VAL A 1045 -16.16 -11.39 -43.45
N LEU A 1046 -16.05 -10.65 -42.35
CA LEU A 1046 -17.02 -10.62 -41.26
C LEU A 1046 -17.97 -9.43 -41.44
N ARG A 1047 -19.26 -9.62 -41.18
CA ARG A 1047 -20.29 -8.57 -41.28
C ARG A 1047 -21.00 -8.37 -39.95
N ASP A 1048 -21.31 -7.12 -39.62
CA ASP A 1048 -22.09 -6.69 -38.45
C ASP A 1048 -21.63 -7.29 -37.12
N VAL A 1049 -20.31 -7.29 -36.90
CA VAL A 1049 -19.71 -7.83 -35.68
C VAL A 1049 -20.06 -6.92 -34.51
N LYS A 1050 -20.75 -7.49 -33.51
CA LYS A 1050 -21.18 -6.79 -32.32
C LYS A 1050 -20.06 -6.65 -31.30
N PRO A 1051 -20.14 -5.68 -30.37
CA PRO A 1051 -19.23 -5.63 -29.24
C PRO A 1051 -19.34 -6.89 -28.37
N ASP A 1052 -18.29 -7.19 -27.60
CA ASP A 1052 -18.15 -8.40 -26.76
C ASP A 1052 -18.17 -9.72 -27.55
N THR A 1053 -17.79 -9.69 -28.84
CA THR A 1053 -17.71 -10.87 -29.69
C THR A 1053 -16.29 -11.45 -29.72
N ILE A 1054 -16.19 -12.77 -29.73
CA ILE A 1054 -14.94 -13.51 -29.98
C ILE A 1054 -15.13 -14.37 -31.21
N VAL A 1055 -14.30 -14.16 -32.24
CA VAL A 1055 -14.29 -14.94 -33.49
C VAL A 1055 -13.08 -15.87 -33.49
N TYR A 1056 -13.26 -17.11 -33.93
CA TYR A 1056 -12.21 -18.13 -33.91
C TYR A 1056 -11.58 -18.32 -35.29
N LEU A 1057 -10.26 -18.50 -35.31
CA LEU A 1057 -9.46 -18.72 -36.51
C LEU A 1057 -8.84 -20.11 -36.46
N LEU A 1058 -9.17 -20.94 -37.44
CA LEU A 1058 -8.72 -22.32 -37.50
C LEU A 1058 -7.60 -22.44 -38.53
N PRO A 1059 -6.49 -23.14 -38.24
CA PRO A 1059 -5.58 -23.56 -39.28
C PRO A 1059 -6.32 -24.48 -40.26
N GLY A 1060 -5.97 -24.42 -41.54
CA GLY A 1060 -6.48 -25.33 -42.56
C GLY A 1060 -6.12 -26.76 -42.21
N LYS A 1061 -7.02 -27.69 -42.55
CA LYS A 1061 -6.76 -29.12 -42.41
C LYS A 1061 -5.61 -29.55 -43.30
#